data_AF-A0A9N9X8H0-F1
#
_entry.id   AF-A0A9N9X8H0-F1
#
_cell.length_a   1.000
_cell.length_b   1.000
_cell.length_c   1.000
_cell.angle_alpha   90.00
_cell.angle_beta   90.00
_cell.angle_gamma   90.00
#
_symmetry.space_group_name_H-M   'P 1'
#
loop_
_entity.id
_entity.type
_entity.pdbx_description
1 polymer ?
#
loop_
_entity_poly.entity_id
_entity_poly.type
_entity_poly.pdbx_seq_one_letter_code
_entity_poly.pdbx_strand_id
1 'polypeptide(L)'
;MFSGGTVIMRLGLFVLLCVTSTALAGTYTDRFLTQYRKIHDSNNGYFSKEGIPYHSVETLIVEAPDHGHETTSEAYSYYVWLEAVYGKVSGDFSSFNKAWQNLETYIIPVYNSQPTNSFYTPSHPATFIPEQDDPSQYPSQIDSSVPVGQDPLHQELVNAYGSSEIYGMHWLLDVDNVYGFGNTPGNCNLGPGASGPSYINSYQRGSMESVWRTIPQPTCDNFKYGGNNGFLDLFTKDNGYAQQWKYTNAPDADARAIQAAYWASQWAQEKGQLGTIQGTLAKAAKMGDYLRYALFDKYFKQVGNCNNRWSCPGGYGKSSAHYLLGWYYAWGGSLTTSGGWAWRIGDSAAHFGYQNPLAAYALVNDPNLRPKGATAVSDWQISLDRQLEFYEWLQSAEGAFAGGATNSINGHYDSPSSDLTANTFHGMYYDWEPVYHNPPSNRWYGMQSWSVDRLAQYYYVTGDSRAKSLLDKWVNWILKETTIEAGKSFKLPSQLSWSGNPPNVHCTITGYTTDVGSASGTARTLAYYAAKANHAQAKQVAKEILDIMWNNFQTSKGVSSPEIADTYTQFNEPVYVPNGWYGTYPKGDVIQSGATFISLRSWYKNDPDWNKVQTYLNGGAAPTFTYHRFWAQADIAISNGVYGILFNE
;
A
#
# COMPACT_ATOMS: atom_id res chain seq x y z
N MET A 1 -21.58 26.24 77.30
CA MET A 1 -21.95 27.29 76.33
C MET A 1 -20.67 27.99 75.91
N PHE A 2 -20.27 28.19 74.67
CA PHE A 2 -20.65 27.67 73.36
C PHE A 2 -19.37 27.77 72.51
N SER A 3 -19.29 26.92 71.50
CA SER A 3 -18.25 26.78 70.48
C SER A 3 -17.81 28.10 69.82
N GLY A 4 -16.52 28.17 69.45
CA GLY A 4 -16.00 29.06 68.42
C GLY A 4 -14.80 28.41 67.74
N GLY A 5 -14.99 27.90 66.53
CA GLY A 5 -13.97 27.19 65.75
C GLY A 5 -12.92 28.10 65.14
N THR A 6 -11.73 27.55 64.92
CA THR A 6 -10.67 28.18 64.12
C THR A 6 -10.29 27.24 63.00
N VAL A 7 -10.47 27.70 61.77
CA VAL A 7 -10.10 27.03 60.52
C VAL A 7 -8.58 27.18 60.34
N ILE A 8 -7.84 26.07 60.26
CA ILE A 8 -6.44 26.06 59.81
C ILE A 8 -6.43 25.55 58.37
N MET A 9 -6.18 26.48 57.44
CA MET A 9 -5.97 26.24 56.03
C MET A 9 -4.57 25.62 55.85
N ARG A 10 -4.48 24.34 55.45
CA ARG A 10 -3.22 23.72 55.01
C ARG A 10 -3.12 23.85 53.49
N LEU A 11 -2.24 24.74 53.04
CA LEU A 11 -1.81 24.84 51.65
C LEU A 11 -0.99 23.60 51.29
N GLY A 12 -1.55 22.68 50.51
CA GLY A 12 -0.82 21.57 49.89
C GLY A 12 -0.13 22.06 48.62
N LEU A 13 1.20 22.13 48.64
CA LEU A 13 2.02 22.47 47.49
C LEU A 13 2.01 21.28 46.49
N PHE A 14 1.22 21.38 45.42
CA PHE A 14 1.33 20.47 44.27
C PHE A 14 2.59 20.84 43.50
N VAL A 15 3.64 20.02 43.61
CA VAL A 15 4.80 20.10 42.73
C VAL A 15 4.39 19.50 41.38
N LEU A 16 4.14 20.38 40.42
CA LEU A 16 3.99 20.01 39.01
C LEU A 16 5.38 19.59 38.51
N LEU A 17 5.65 18.28 38.45
CA LEU A 17 6.78 17.77 37.68
C LEU A 17 6.46 17.98 36.19
N CYS A 18 6.86 19.13 35.65
CA CYS A 18 7.09 19.25 34.22
C CYS A 18 8.24 18.31 33.86
N VAL A 19 7.90 17.13 33.34
CA VAL A 19 8.86 16.33 32.57
C VAL A 19 9.11 17.13 31.29
N THR A 20 10.14 17.95 31.29
CA THR A 20 10.65 18.55 30.06
C THR A 20 11.20 17.41 29.22
N SER A 21 10.43 16.92 28.25
CA SER A 21 10.97 16.05 27.22
C SER A 21 12.02 16.87 26.46
N THR A 22 13.28 16.47 26.55
CA THR A 22 14.32 17.02 25.69
C THR A 22 14.08 16.49 24.29
N ALA A 23 13.44 17.29 23.44
CA ALA A 23 13.37 17.01 22.01
C ALA A 23 14.79 16.80 21.47
N LEU A 24 14.96 15.87 20.53
CA LEU A 24 16.21 15.75 19.78
C LEU A 24 16.40 17.04 18.97
N ALA A 25 17.35 17.89 19.38
CA ALA A 25 17.62 19.17 18.73
C ALA A 25 18.61 18.97 17.58
N GLY A 26 18.22 19.39 16.37
CA GLY A 26 18.98 19.25 15.14
C GLY A 26 18.25 19.93 13.98
N THR A 27 18.99 20.34 12.96
CA THR A 27 18.40 20.98 11.77
C THR A 27 17.37 20.08 11.13
N TYR A 28 17.64 18.78 11.01
CA TYR A 28 16.73 17.86 10.32
C TYR A 28 15.53 17.44 11.17
N THR A 29 15.66 17.35 12.50
CA THR A 29 14.50 17.14 13.38
C THR A 29 13.60 18.38 13.44
N ASP A 30 14.15 19.58 13.34
CA ASP A 30 13.37 20.82 13.18
C ASP A 30 12.60 20.88 11.85
N ARG A 31 13.23 20.38 10.76
CA ARG A 31 12.56 20.20 9.46
C ARG A 31 11.41 19.20 9.56
N PHE A 32 11.64 18.05 10.20
CA PHE A 32 10.58 17.08 10.50
C PHE A 32 9.41 17.74 11.23
N LEU A 33 9.67 18.44 12.34
CA LEU A 33 8.60 19.08 13.13
C LEU A 33 7.88 20.18 12.33
N THR A 34 8.60 20.90 11.45
CA THR A 34 8.01 21.92 10.58
C THR A 34 7.07 21.30 9.56
N GLN A 35 7.51 20.24 8.88
CA GLN A 35 6.68 19.54 7.90
C GLN A 35 5.50 18.82 8.57
N TYR A 36 5.72 18.19 9.72
CA TYR A 36 4.67 17.58 10.55
C TYR A 36 3.57 18.60 10.89
N ARG A 37 3.96 19.81 11.34
CA ARG A 37 2.99 20.88 11.60
C ARG A 37 2.20 21.29 10.37
N LYS A 38 2.83 21.35 9.18
CA LYS A 38 2.10 21.64 7.93
C LYS A 38 1.10 20.55 7.59
N ILE A 39 1.47 19.28 7.74
CA ILE A 39 0.59 18.13 7.49
C ILE A 39 -0.62 18.16 8.42
N HIS A 40 -0.42 18.48 9.70
CA HIS A 40 -1.48 18.52 10.72
C HIS A 40 -2.22 19.87 10.83
N ASP A 41 -1.83 20.90 10.07
CA ASP A 41 -2.57 22.15 10.02
C ASP A 41 -3.87 21.93 9.24
N SER A 42 -5.00 22.10 9.91
CA SER A 42 -6.32 21.94 9.29
C SER A 42 -6.54 22.88 8.09
N ASN A 43 -5.82 24.00 7.99
CA ASN A 43 -5.90 24.90 6.85
C ASN A 43 -5.23 24.33 5.59
N ASN A 44 -4.36 23.32 5.72
CA ASN A 44 -3.66 22.70 4.60
C ASN A 44 -4.41 21.50 4.01
N GLY A 45 -5.46 20.99 4.68
CA GLY A 45 -6.42 20.07 4.07
C GLY A 45 -5.95 18.64 3.82
N TYR A 46 -4.93 18.15 4.53
CA TYR A 46 -4.45 16.77 4.36
C TYR A 46 -5.39 15.69 4.90
N PHE A 47 -6.26 16.06 5.85
CA PHE A 47 -7.16 15.14 6.52
C PHE A 47 -8.61 15.58 6.35
N SER A 48 -9.51 14.59 6.26
CA SER A 48 -10.94 14.83 6.40
C SER A 48 -11.31 15.26 7.83
N LYS A 49 -12.57 15.64 8.02
CA LYS A 49 -13.11 15.98 9.36
C LYS A 49 -13.08 14.80 10.35
N GLU A 50 -13.09 13.56 9.85
CA GLU A 50 -12.91 12.33 10.63
C GLU A 50 -11.44 12.06 10.99
N GLY A 51 -10.50 12.87 10.50
CA GLY A 51 -9.06 12.66 10.68
C GLY A 51 -8.48 11.58 9.75
N ILE A 52 -9.16 11.28 8.65
CA ILE A 52 -8.70 10.32 7.63
C ILE A 52 -7.76 11.06 6.68
N PRO A 53 -6.51 10.62 6.47
CA PRO A 53 -5.63 11.26 5.49
C PRO A 53 -6.22 11.07 4.10
N TYR A 54 -6.30 12.12 3.28
CA TYR A 54 -6.57 11.97 1.84
C TYR A 54 -5.34 11.43 1.13
N HIS A 55 -5.50 10.95 -0.11
CA HIS A 55 -4.36 10.63 -0.98
C HIS A 55 -3.54 11.88 -1.27
N SER A 56 -4.21 13.00 -1.56
CA SER A 56 -3.61 14.32 -1.75
C SER A 56 -4.54 15.45 -1.31
N VAL A 57 -3.96 16.61 -1.02
CA VAL A 57 -4.74 17.84 -0.74
C VAL A 57 -5.51 18.30 -1.99
N GLU A 58 -4.91 18.16 -3.16
CA GLU A 58 -5.56 18.46 -4.43
C GLU A 58 -6.49 17.30 -4.82
N THR A 59 -7.70 17.61 -5.28
CA THR A 59 -8.74 16.65 -5.65
C THR A 59 -8.54 16.04 -7.03
N LEU A 60 -8.06 16.82 -8.00
CA LEU A 60 -7.83 16.36 -9.38
C LEU A 60 -6.47 15.68 -9.52
N ILE A 61 -6.46 14.36 -9.30
CA ILE A 61 -5.29 13.50 -9.50
C ILE A 61 -5.74 12.08 -9.87
N VAL A 62 -5.02 11.46 -10.81
CA VAL A 62 -5.32 10.10 -11.31
C VAL A 62 -4.00 9.35 -11.56
N GLU A 63 -3.69 8.35 -10.74
CA GLU A 63 -2.40 7.64 -10.80
C GLU A 63 -2.40 6.22 -10.21
N ALA A 64 -3.22 5.97 -9.19
CA ALA A 64 -3.52 4.65 -8.66
C ALA A 64 -4.92 4.69 -8.02
N PRO A 65 -5.19 5.54 -7.01
CA PRO A 65 -6.51 6.14 -6.87
C PRO A 65 -6.80 7.03 -8.07
N ASP A 66 -8.08 7.27 -8.32
CA ASP A 66 -8.55 8.07 -9.45
C ASP A 66 -9.18 9.40 -9.02
N HIS A 67 -9.09 9.73 -7.72
CA HIS A 67 -9.42 11.02 -7.14
C HIS A 67 -8.60 11.31 -5.89
N GLY A 68 -8.18 12.56 -5.69
CA GLY A 68 -7.26 12.93 -4.61
C GLY A 68 -7.82 12.83 -3.20
N HIS A 69 -9.16 12.94 -3.07
CA HIS A 69 -9.85 12.72 -1.80
C HIS A 69 -10.40 11.29 -1.66
N GLU A 70 -9.97 10.37 -2.52
CA GLU A 70 -9.87 8.99 -2.06
C GLU A 70 -8.73 8.88 -1.04
N THR A 71 -8.65 7.77 -0.34
CA THR A 71 -7.46 7.42 0.42
C THR A 71 -7.16 5.95 0.28
N THR A 72 -5.95 5.59 0.67
CA THR A 72 -5.42 4.25 0.53
C THR A 72 -4.90 3.71 1.85
N SER A 73 -4.83 2.38 1.95
CA SER A 73 -4.06 1.71 3.01
C SER A 73 -2.60 2.18 3.03
N GLU A 74 -2.03 2.55 1.88
CA GLU A 74 -0.72 3.19 1.77
C GLU A 74 -0.68 4.51 2.55
N ALA A 75 -1.60 5.44 2.31
CA ALA A 75 -1.65 6.72 3.03
C ALA A 75 -1.78 6.51 4.54
N TYR A 76 -2.59 5.53 4.97
CA TYR A 76 -2.68 5.14 6.39
C TYR A 76 -1.38 4.58 6.95
N SER A 77 -0.68 3.73 6.21
CA SER A 77 0.61 3.19 6.64
C SER A 77 1.69 4.27 6.78
N TYR A 78 1.67 5.29 5.91
CA TYR A 78 2.51 6.49 6.04
C TYR A 78 2.09 7.37 7.21
N TYR A 79 0.77 7.46 7.49
CA TYR A 79 0.27 8.21 8.64
C TYR A 79 0.78 7.60 9.95
N VAL A 80 0.66 6.28 10.11
CA VAL A 80 1.21 5.55 11.25
C VAL A 80 2.73 5.74 11.37
N TRP A 81 3.46 5.74 10.25
CA TRP A 81 4.90 5.94 10.25
C TRP A 81 5.32 7.35 10.64
N LEU A 82 4.62 8.38 10.14
CA LEU A 82 4.83 9.78 10.50
C LEU A 82 4.72 9.97 12.01
N GLU A 83 3.72 9.35 12.63
CA GLU A 83 3.46 9.45 14.07
C GLU A 83 4.45 8.64 14.92
N ALA A 84 4.99 7.53 14.39
CA ALA A 84 6.09 6.82 15.04
C ALA A 84 7.35 7.69 15.12
N VAL A 85 7.72 8.38 14.03
CA VAL A 85 8.86 9.31 14.02
C VAL A 85 8.57 10.52 14.93
N TYR A 86 7.33 11.01 14.94
CA TYR A 86 6.92 12.07 15.88
C TYR A 86 7.19 11.66 17.32
N GLY A 87 6.78 10.45 17.73
CA GLY A 87 7.04 9.93 19.07
C GLY A 87 8.52 9.85 19.42
N LYS A 88 9.39 9.48 18.48
CA LYS A 88 10.85 9.51 18.68
C LYS A 88 11.39 10.93 18.89
N VAL A 89 10.95 11.89 18.08
CA VAL A 89 11.45 13.27 18.12
C VAL A 89 10.91 14.04 19.33
N SER A 90 9.61 13.92 19.63
CA SER A 90 8.92 14.67 20.70
C SER A 90 8.95 13.98 22.07
N GLY A 91 9.03 12.65 22.09
CA GLY A 91 8.83 11.82 23.28
C GLY A 91 7.38 11.44 23.56
N ASP A 92 6.41 11.89 22.76
CA ASP A 92 4.99 11.57 22.90
C ASP A 92 4.51 10.60 21.80
N PHE A 93 4.14 9.39 22.21
CA PHE A 93 3.60 8.34 21.32
C PHE A 93 2.06 8.28 21.31
N SER A 94 1.36 9.25 21.91
CA SER A 94 -0.10 9.28 21.93
C SER A 94 -0.70 9.40 20.53
N SER A 95 -0.04 10.14 19.62
CA SER A 95 -0.48 10.31 18.24
C SER A 95 -0.37 9.03 17.42
N PHE A 96 0.64 8.19 17.67
CA PHE A 96 0.77 6.87 17.07
C PHE A 96 -0.44 5.97 17.38
N ASN A 97 -0.91 5.96 18.63
CA ASN A 97 -2.12 5.24 19.01
C ASN A 97 -3.38 5.82 18.33
N LYS A 98 -3.49 7.14 18.21
CA LYS A 98 -4.63 7.80 17.54
C LYS A 98 -4.67 7.47 16.05
N ALA A 99 -3.53 7.47 15.38
CA ALA A 99 -3.43 7.08 13.97
C ALA A 99 -3.87 5.63 13.76
N TRP A 100 -3.40 4.71 14.61
CA TRP A 100 -3.83 3.31 14.54
C TRP A 100 -5.32 3.14 14.84
N GLN A 101 -5.86 3.90 15.81
CA GLN A 101 -7.30 3.87 16.10
C GLN A 101 -8.11 4.36 14.90
N ASN A 102 -7.69 5.42 14.22
CA ASN A 102 -8.36 5.92 13.01
C ASN A 102 -8.33 4.87 11.90
N LEU A 103 -7.15 4.27 11.65
CA LEU A 103 -6.96 3.16 10.72
C LEU A 103 -7.93 2.01 11.01
N GLU A 104 -7.96 1.51 12.24
CA GLU A 104 -8.85 0.41 12.64
C GLU A 104 -10.34 0.75 12.51
N THR A 105 -10.71 2.02 12.70
CA THR A 105 -12.09 2.48 12.63
C THR A 105 -12.61 2.54 11.21
N TYR A 106 -11.79 3.00 10.26
CA TYR A 106 -12.28 3.39 8.94
C TYR A 106 -11.83 2.48 7.81
N ILE A 107 -10.60 1.95 7.84
CA ILE A 107 -10.06 1.20 6.69
C ILE A 107 -9.97 -0.32 6.89
N ILE A 108 -9.92 -0.80 8.14
CA ILE A 108 -10.15 -2.23 8.43
C ILE A 108 -11.66 -2.48 8.47
N PRO A 109 -12.21 -3.38 7.65
CA PRO A 109 -13.65 -3.65 7.66
C PRO A 109 -14.11 -4.16 9.03
N VAL A 110 -15.06 -3.48 9.66
CA VAL A 110 -15.69 -3.95 10.91
C VAL A 110 -16.56 -5.19 10.67
N TYR A 111 -16.93 -5.93 11.73
CA TYR A 111 -17.77 -7.14 11.63
C TYR A 111 -18.98 -6.98 10.69
N ASN A 112 -19.78 -5.92 10.86
CA ASN A 112 -20.97 -5.66 10.04
C ASN A 112 -20.67 -5.40 8.56
N SER A 113 -19.42 -5.05 8.22
CA SER A 113 -18.96 -4.88 6.85
C SER A 113 -18.49 -6.20 6.22
N GLN A 114 -18.14 -7.20 7.03
CA GLN A 114 -17.70 -8.53 6.59
C GLN A 114 -18.45 -9.68 7.33
N PRO A 115 -19.80 -9.67 7.34
CA PRO A 115 -20.62 -10.37 8.33
C PRO A 115 -20.70 -11.90 8.17
N THR A 116 -20.31 -12.44 7.02
CA THR A 116 -20.57 -13.84 6.64
C THR A 116 -19.30 -14.69 6.51
N ASN A 117 -18.19 -14.24 7.10
CA ASN A 117 -16.95 -15.04 7.19
C ASN A 117 -17.15 -16.43 7.82
N SER A 118 -18.20 -16.65 8.61
CA SER A 118 -18.54 -17.96 9.20
C SER A 118 -18.93 -19.04 8.18
N PHE A 119 -19.25 -18.66 6.93
CA PHE A 119 -19.53 -19.62 5.84
C PHE A 119 -18.30 -19.99 5.02
N TYR A 120 -17.12 -19.44 5.37
CA TYR A 120 -15.88 -19.76 4.69
C TYR A 120 -15.50 -21.22 4.89
N THR A 121 -15.10 -21.90 3.80
CA THR A 121 -14.69 -23.30 3.83
C THR A 121 -13.20 -23.42 3.46
N PRO A 122 -12.28 -23.63 4.42
CA PRO A 122 -10.84 -23.63 4.14
C PRO A 122 -10.38 -24.73 3.18
N SER A 123 -11.11 -25.85 3.11
CA SER A 123 -10.84 -26.92 2.14
C SER A 123 -11.26 -26.59 0.70
N HIS A 124 -12.00 -25.50 0.51
CA HIS A 124 -12.43 -24.98 -0.79
C HIS A 124 -12.49 -23.44 -0.72
N PRO A 125 -11.33 -22.77 -0.73
CA PRO A 125 -11.20 -21.38 -0.33
C PRO A 125 -11.83 -20.39 -1.32
N ALA A 126 -11.91 -20.75 -2.61
CA ALA A 126 -12.54 -19.97 -3.67
C ALA A 126 -12.80 -20.88 -4.88
N THR A 127 -13.60 -20.41 -5.84
CA THR A 127 -13.71 -21.03 -7.17
C THR A 127 -12.85 -20.26 -8.16
N PHE A 128 -12.14 -20.97 -9.04
CA PHE A 128 -11.27 -20.34 -10.02
C PHE A 128 -12.03 -19.49 -11.03
N ILE A 129 -11.49 -18.31 -11.31
CA ILE A 129 -11.85 -17.44 -12.42
C ILE A 129 -10.52 -17.02 -13.08
N PRO A 130 -10.33 -17.27 -14.40
CA PRO A 130 -9.12 -16.87 -15.08
C PRO A 130 -9.06 -15.35 -15.20
N GLU A 131 -7.89 -14.76 -14.98
CA GLU A 131 -7.66 -13.39 -15.44
C GLU A 131 -7.65 -13.37 -16.97
N GLN A 132 -7.92 -12.19 -17.54
CA GLN A 132 -7.76 -11.91 -18.96
C GLN A 132 -6.86 -10.68 -19.10
N ASP A 133 -6.21 -10.51 -20.24
CA ASP A 133 -5.24 -9.43 -20.40
C ASP A 133 -5.93 -8.07 -20.56
N ASP A 134 -7.03 -7.98 -21.31
CA ASP A 134 -7.73 -6.73 -21.62
C ASP A 134 -9.15 -6.64 -21.00
N PRO A 135 -9.57 -5.45 -20.52
CA PRO A 135 -10.93 -5.21 -20.03
C PRO A 135 -12.06 -5.69 -20.94
N SER A 136 -11.87 -5.72 -22.25
CA SER A 136 -12.87 -6.19 -23.22
C SER A 136 -13.18 -7.68 -23.15
N GLN A 137 -12.35 -8.46 -22.46
CA GLN A 137 -12.54 -9.90 -22.27
C GLN A 137 -13.31 -10.22 -20.98
N TYR A 138 -13.67 -9.20 -20.20
CA TYR A 138 -14.49 -9.32 -19.00
C TYR A 138 -15.97 -9.04 -19.30
N PRO A 139 -16.93 -9.67 -18.57
CA PRO A 139 -16.73 -10.49 -17.36
C PRO A 139 -16.12 -11.87 -17.62
N SER A 140 -15.20 -12.30 -16.75
CA SER A 140 -14.51 -13.58 -16.88
C SER A 140 -15.33 -14.74 -16.30
N GLN A 141 -15.36 -15.87 -17.00
CA GLN A 141 -16.20 -17.03 -16.67
C GLN A 141 -15.64 -17.79 -15.46
N ILE A 142 -16.48 -17.99 -14.44
CA ILE A 142 -16.18 -18.92 -13.35
C ILE A 142 -16.03 -20.35 -13.87
N ASP A 143 -15.01 -21.06 -13.42
CA ASP A 143 -14.72 -22.43 -13.82
C ASP A 143 -14.48 -23.31 -12.58
N SER A 144 -15.43 -24.22 -12.34
CA SER A 144 -15.38 -25.14 -11.20
C SER A 144 -14.64 -26.45 -11.53
N SER A 145 -14.23 -26.66 -12.78
CA SER A 145 -13.43 -27.84 -13.17
C SER A 145 -11.96 -27.74 -12.75
N VAL A 146 -11.54 -26.54 -12.35
CA VAL A 146 -10.17 -26.20 -11.97
C VAL A 146 -9.94 -26.54 -10.51
N PRO A 147 -8.94 -27.37 -10.17
CA PRO A 147 -8.68 -27.66 -8.77
C PRO A 147 -8.15 -26.42 -8.05
N VAL A 148 -8.63 -26.16 -6.85
CA VAL A 148 -8.09 -25.15 -5.93
C VAL A 148 -7.45 -25.85 -4.73
N GLY A 149 -6.50 -25.21 -4.06
CA GLY A 149 -5.87 -25.79 -2.87
C GLY A 149 -6.67 -25.61 -1.59
N GLN A 150 -6.03 -25.92 -0.47
CA GLN A 150 -6.58 -25.68 0.87
C GLN A 150 -5.93 -24.43 1.49
N ASP A 151 -6.71 -23.65 2.22
CA ASP A 151 -6.21 -22.58 3.09
C ASP A 151 -5.75 -23.16 4.44
N PRO A 152 -4.43 -23.14 4.75
CA PRO A 152 -3.90 -23.66 6.00
C PRO A 152 -3.93 -22.65 7.16
N LEU A 153 -4.33 -21.39 6.92
CA LEU A 153 -4.27 -20.31 7.92
C LEU A 153 -5.56 -20.13 8.72
N HIS A 154 -6.71 -20.33 8.08
CA HIS A 154 -8.01 -19.95 8.67
C HIS A 154 -8.22 -20.48 10.09
N GLN A 155 -8.09 -21.80 10.30
CA GLN A 155 -8.38 -22.39 11.61
C GLN A 155 -7.35 -21.95 12.67
N GLU A 156 -6.10 -21.75 12.27
CA GLU A 156 -5.05 -21.24 13.15
C GLU A 156 -5.37 -19.81 13.62
N LEU A 157 -5.77 -18.93 12.70
CA LEU A 157 -6.14 -17.54 13.00
C LEU A 157 -7.40 -17.47 13.88
N VAL A 158 -8.42 -18.29 13.59
CA VAL A 158 -9.61 -18.40 14.44
C VAL A 158 -9.23 -18.85 15.86
N ASN A 159 -8.36 -19.83 16.00
CA ASN A 159 -7.89 -20.29 17.31
C ASN A 159 -7.09 -19.20 18.05
N ALA A 160 -6.29 -18.41 17.34
CA ALA A 160 -5.45 -17.36 17.91
C ALA A 160 -6.25 -16.12 18.36
N TYR A 161 -7.33 -15.77 17.65
CA TYR A 161 -8.04 -14.51 17.82
C TYR A 161 -9.53 -14.62 18.16
N GLY A 162 -10.10 -15.83 18.13
CA GLY A 162 -11.50 -16.07 18.47
C GLY A 162 -12.51 -15.46 17.49
N SER A 163 -12.09 -15.11 16.27
CA SER A 163 -12.95 -14.54 15.23
C SER A 163 -12.55 -15.04 13.85
N SER A 164 -13.55 -15.24 12.98
CA SER A 164 -13.36 -15.55 11.56
C SER A 164 -13.10 -14.30 10.71
N GLU A 165 -13.24 -13.09 11.25
CA GLU A 165 -12.96 -11.83 10.54
C GLU A 165 -11.49 -11.71 10.15
N ILE A 166 -11.23 -10.98 9.07
CA ILE A 166 -9.89 -10.59 8.64
C ILE A 166 -9.52 -9.26 9.29
N TYR A 167 -8.35 -9.22 9.93
CA TYR A 167 -7.77 -7.98 10.47
C TYR A 167 -6.63 -7.51 9.56
N GLY A 168 -7.00 -6.87 8.46
CA GLY A 168 -6.09 -6.21 7.52
C GLY A 168 -6.81 -5.09 6.79
N MET A 169 -6.06 -4.10 6.31
CA MET A 169 -6.68 -2.93 5.70
C MET A 169 -7.32 -3.29 4.35
N HIS A 170 -8.49 -2.75 4.06
CA HIS A 170 -8.91 -2.64 2.67
C HIS A 170 -8.05 -1.56 1.97
N TRP A 171 -7.78 -1.71 0.68
CA TRP A 171 -6.81 -0.83 0.02
C TRP A 171 -7.33 0.57 -0.32
N LEU A 172 -8.64 0.77 -0.58
CA LEU A 172 -9.19 2.03 -1.11
C LEU A 172 -10.48 2.49 -0.40
N LEU A 173 -10.56 3.80 -0.13
CA LEU A 173 -11.75 4.46 0.40
C LEU A 173 -12.07 5.71 -0.43
N ASP A 174 -13.34 5.97 -0.67
CA ASP A 174 -13.85 7.27 -1.09
C ASP A 174 -14.21 8.07 0.17
N VAL A 175 -13.33 8.97 0.59
CA VAL A 175 -13.43 9.62 1.92
C VAL A 175 -14.60 10.59 1.98
N ASP A 176 -14.82 11.37 0.93
CA ASP A 176 -15.86 12.39 0.86
C ASP A 176 -17.16 11.90 0.20
N ASN A 177 -17.24 10.61 -0.11
CA ASN A 177 -18.37 10.00 -0.81
C ASN A 177 -18.65 10.68 -2.18
N VAL A 178 -17.58 10.98 -2.92
CA VAL A 178 -17.64 11.61 -4.25
C VAL A 178 -18.37 10.72 -5.26
N TYR A 179 -18.21 9.40 -5.19
CA TYR A 179 -18.97 8.44 -6.00
C TYR A 179 -20.41 8.29 -5.51
N GLY A 180 -20.65 8.59 -4.23
CA GLY A 180 -21.99 8.62 -3.64
C GLY A 180 -22.54 7.26 -3.25
N PHE A 181 -21.71 6.21 -3.15
CA PHE A 181 -22.18 4.89 -2.73
C PHE A 181 -22.66 4.90 -1.28
N GLY A 182 -21.95 5.60 -0.38
CA GLY A 182 -22.26 5.61 1.05
C GLY A 182 -22.08 4.23 1.71
N ASN A 183 -21.10 3.46 1.25
CA ASN A 183 -20.75 2.15 1.81
C ASN A 183 -19.84 2.33 3.04
N THR A 184 -20.39 2.99 4.07
CA THR A 184 -19.64 3.37 5.27
C THR A 184 -19.37 2.18 6.19
N PRO A 185 -18.39 2.26 7.12
CA PRO A 185 -18.16 1.21 8.10
C PRO A 185 -19.46 0.71 8.77
N GLY A 186 -19.75 -0.58 8.56
CA GLY A 186 -20.92 -1.28 9.10
C GLY A 186 -22.23 -1.08 8.33
N ASN A 187 -22.24 -0.40 7.18
CA ASN A 187 -23.43 -0.13 6.37
C ASN A 187 -23.20 -0.44 4.90
N CYS A 188 -24.25 -0.81 4.17
CA CYS A 188 -24.18 -1.13 2.74
C CYS A 188 -24.98 -0.13 1.90
N ASN A 189 -24.28 0.68 1.11
CA ASN A 189 -24.83 1.61 0.12
C ASN A 189 -25.90 2.59 0.64
N LEU A 190 -25.57 3.40 1.65
CA LEU A 190 -26.47 4.45 2.18
C LEU A 190 -26.82 5.53 1.13
N GLY A 191 -26.04 5.62 0.05
CA GLY A 191 -26.28 6.50 -1.09
C GLY A 191 -25.61 7.87 -0.96
N PRO A 192 -25.94 8.81 -1.88
CA PRO A 192 -25.16 10.03 -2.06
C PRO A 192 -25.31 11.04 -0.92
N GLY A 193 -26.30 10.85 -0.03
CA GLY A 193 -26.47 11.68 1.16
C GLY A 193 -25.60 11.27 2.36
N ALA A 194 -24.88 10.15 2.29
CA ALA A 194 -23.97 9.72 3.35
C ALA A 194 -22.70 10.59 3.38
N SER A 195 -22.14 10.77 4.56
CA SER A 195 -20.96 11.64 4.77
C SER A 195 -19.63 11.03 4.37
N GLY A 196 -19.57 9.74 4.06
CA GLY A 196 -18.32 8.98 3.92
C GLY A 196 -17.70 8.58 5.28
N PRO A 197 -16.52 7.95 5.28
CA PRO A 197 -15.87 7.37 4.09
C PRO A 197 -16.66 6.17 3.56
N SER A 198 -16.54 5.88 2.28
CA SER A 198 -17.18 4.75 1.60
C SER A 198 -16.13 3.74 1.14
N TYR A 199 -16.27 2.47 1.50
CA TYR A 199 -15.44 1.41 0.93
C TYR A 199 -15.78 1.22 -0.54
N ILE A 200 -14.78 1.38 -1.40
CA ILE A 200 -14.89 1.23 -2.86
C ILE A 200 -13.73 0.41 -3.39
N ASN A 201 -13.86 -0.10 -4.60
CA ASN A 201 -12.75 -0.69 -5.34
C ASN A 201 -12.80 -0.17 -6.79
N SER A 202 -11.75 -0.46 -7.56
CA SER A 202 -11.64 -0.11 -8.98
C SER A 202 -11.13 -1.30 -9.79
N TYR A 203 -9.83 -1.59 -9.74
CA TYR A 203 -9.16 -2.64 -10.54
C TYR A 203 -9.79 -4.02 -10.34
N GLN A 204 -10.23 -4.64 -11.44
CA GLN A 204 -10.80 -5.99 -11.50
C GLN A 204 -10.57 -6.72 -12.83
N ARG A 205 -10.06 -6.04 -13.87
CA ARG A 205 -10.13 -6.51 -15.26
C ARG A 205 -8.78 -6.63 -15.96
N GLY A 206 -7.81 -7.20 -15.25
CA GLY A 206 -6.58 -7.69 -15.85
C GLY A 206 -5.48 -6.66 -16.03
N SER A 207 -4.37 -7.11 -16.59
CA SER A 207 -3.10 -6.38 -16.62
C SER A 207 -3.12 -5.12 -17.48
N MET A 208 -4.02 -5.02 -18.47
CA MET A 208 -4.18 -3.83 -19.30
C MET A 208 -5.25 -2.84 -18.78
N GLU A 209 -5.92 -3.13 -17.66
CA GLU A 209 -6.81 -2.18 -16.98
C GLU A 209 -5.99 -1.11 -16.23
N SER A 210 -5.61 -0.06 -16.93
CA SER A 210 -5.02 1.12 -16.29
C SER A 210 -6.05 1.83 -15.40
N VAL A 211 -5.58 2.74 -14.54
CA VAL A 211 -6.44 3.60 -13.70
C VAL A 211 -7.55 4.30 -14.51
N TRP A 212 -7.25 4.67 -15.76
CA TRP A 212 -8.15 5.34 -16.69
C TRP A 212 -9.26 4.45 -17.26
N ARG A 213 -9.11 3.14 -17.15
CA ARG A 213 -9.99 2.15 -17.77
C ARG A 213 -10.93 1.47 -16.77
N THR A 214 -10.87 1.83 -15.48
CA THR A 214 -11.67 1.20 -14.41
C THR A 214 -13.13 1.66 -14.38
N ILE A 215 -14.00 0.82 -13.81
CA ILE A 215 -15.40 1.15 -13.43
C ILE A 215 -15.51 1.02 -11.92
N PRO A 216 -15.33 2.11 -11.12
CA PRO A 216 -15.40 2.07 -9.67
C PRO A 216 -16.69 1.44 -9.13
N GLN A 217 -16.56 0.69 -8.04
CA GLN A 217 -17.63 -0.15 -7.51
C GLN A 217 -17.62 -0.17 -5.98
N PRO A 218 -18.77 -0.31 -5.30
CA PRO A 218 -18.77 -0.45 -3.86
C PRO A 218 -18.24 -1.84 -3.46
N THR A 219 -17.56 -1.94 -2.32
CA THR A 219 -17.16 -3.26 -1.78
C THR A 219 -18.36 -4.08 -1.32
N CYS A 220 -19.44 -3.43 -0.87
CA CYS A 220 -20.73 -4.06 -0.61
C CYS A 220 -21.68 -3.81 -1.78
N ASP A 221 -21.99 -4.85 -2.55
CA ASP A 221 -22.90 -4.79 -3.68
C ASP A 221 -24.24 -5.45 -3.32
N ASN A 222 -25.24 -4.61 -3.08
CA ASN A 222 -26.62 -5.01 -2.83
C ASN A 222 -27.55 -4.73 -4.03
N PHE A 223 -26.97 -4.52 -5.23
CA PHE A 223 -27.67 -4.27 -6.49
C PHE A 223 -28.48 -2.95 -6.53
N LYS A 224 -28.24 -2.06 -5.57
CA LYS A 224 -28.91 -0.75 -5.52
C LYS A 224 -28.45 0.20 -6.63
N TYR A 225 -27.19 0.08 -7.05
CA TYR A 225 -26.54 0.89 -8.07
C TYR A 225 -25.83 -0.03 -9.07
N GLY A 226 -25.45 0.48 -10.24
CA GLY A 226 -24.97 -0.34 -11.35
C GLY A 226 -26.13 -0.85 -12.20
N GLY A 227 -25.98 -2.05 -12.76
CA GLY A 227 -27.01 -2.73 -13.56
C GLY A 227 -27.91 -3.65 -12.72
N ASN A 228 -28.59 -4.59 -13.38
CA ASN A 228 -29.53 -5.52 -12.73
C ASN A 228 -28.89 -6.38 -11.62
N ASN A 229 -27.60 -6.69 -11.75
CA ASN A 229 -26.82 -7.49 -10.80
C ASN A 229 -25.77 -6.64 -10.08
N GLY A 230 -26.07 -5.35 -9.89
CA GLY A 230 -25.09 -4.38 -9.40
C GLY A 230 -23.96 -4.18 -10.41
N PHE A 231 -22.72 -4.33 -9.94
CA PHE A 231 -21.51 -4.24 -10.75
C PHE A 231 -20.90 -5.62 -11.05
N LEU A 232 -21.45 -6.70 -10.49
CA LEU A 232 -20.79 -8.00 -10.47
C LEU A 232 -20.55 -8.59 -11.86
N ASP A 233 -21.53 -8.46 -12.75
CA ASP A 233 -21.52 -8.98 -14.12
C ASP A 233 -20.71 -8.13 -15.11
N LEU A 234 -20.03 -7.08 -14.63
CA LEU A 234 -18.93 -6.44 -15.36
C LEU A 234 -17.60 -7.19 -15.18
N PHE A 235 -17.47 -7.97 -14.10
CA PHE A 235 -16.20 -8.55 -13.67
C PHE A 235 -16.20 -10.08 -13.72
N THR A 236 -17.24 -10.72 -13.19
CA THR A 236 -17.36 -12.17 -13.12
C THR A 236 -18.62 -12.61 -13.85
N LYS A 237 -18.51 -13.66 -14.66
CA LYS A 237 -19.63 -14.28 -15.35
C LYS A 237 -20.03 -15.56 -14.65
N ASP A 238 -21.26 -15.57 -14.13
CA ASP A 238 -21.87 -16.70 -13.41
C ASP A 238 -23.30 -16.94 -13.92
N ASN A 239 -23.88 -18.09 -13.59
CA ASN A 239 -25.27 -18.46 -13.89
C ASN A 239 -26.29 -17.65 -13.10
N GLY A 240 -25.87 -17.05 -11.98
CA GLY A 240 -26.69 -16.17 -11.16
C GLY A 240 -25.82 -15.32 -10.24
N TYR A 241 -26.37 -14.20 -9.76
CA TYR A 241 -25.64 -13.25 -8.94
C TYR A 241 -26.31 -13.09 -7.58
N ALA A 242 -25.52 -13.08 -6.52
CA ALA A 242 -25.99 -12.81 -5.17
C ALA A 242 -25.36 -11.52 -4.64
N GLN A 243 -26.16 -10.76 -3.88
CA GLN A 243 -25.67 -9.60 -3.14
C GLN A 243 -24.53 -10.04 -2.24
N GLN A 244 -23.44 -9.30 -2.23
CA GLN A 244 -22.18 -9.74 -1.64
C GLN A 244 -21.32 -8.58 -1.19
N TRP A 245 -20.33 -8.88 -0.36
CA TRP A 245 -19.26 -7.96 0.01
C TRP A 245 -17.90 -8.56 -0.36
N LYS A 246 -16.92 -7.71 -0.69
CA LYS A 246 -15.54 -8.12 -0.98
C LYS A 246 -14.53 -7.02 -0.68
N TYR A 247 -13.41 -7.38 -0.08
CA TYR A 247 -12.30 -6.49 0.22
C TYR A 247 -11.02 -7.03 -0.39
N THR A 248 -10.11 -6.11 -0.69
CA THR A 248 -8.77 -6.39 -1.22
C THR A 248 -7.76 -5.66 -0.36
N ASN A 249 -6.74 -6.36 0.12
CA ASN A 249 -5.61 -5.79 0.85
C ASN A 249 -4.49 -5.39 -0.12
N ALA A 250 -3.72 -4.37 0.25
CA ALA A 250 -2.41 -4.06 -0.34
C ALA A 250 -1.30 -4.47 0.64
N PRO A 251 -0.61 -5.61 0.43
CA PRO A 251 0.33 -6.18 1.39
C PRO A 251 1.52 -5.29 1.72
N ASP A 252 1.96 -4.44 0.78
CA ASP A 252 3.03 -3.48 1.03
C ASP A 252 2.65 -2.45 2.11
N ALA A 253 1.38 -2.05 2.17
CA ALA A 253 0.86 -1.07 3.12
C ALA A 253 0.72 -1.65 4.52
N ASP A 254 0.14 -2.85 4.67
CA ASP A 254 0.09 -3.55 5.96
C ASP A 254 1.51 -3.85 6.46
N ALA A 255 2.43 -4.26 5.57
CA ALA A 255 3.84 -4.44 5.92
C ALA A 255 4.52 -3.13 6.35
N ARG A 256 4.23 -2.00 5.68
CA ARG A 256 4.76 -0.67 6.06
C ARG A 256 4.22 -0.22 7.42
N ALA A 257 2.95 -0.51 7.75
CA ALA A 257 2.39 -0.22 9.08
C ALA A 257 3.08 -1.06 10.18
N ILE A 258 3.42 -2.32 9.91
CA ILE A 258 4.19 -3.18 10.82
C ILE A 258 5.63 -2.68 10.97
N GLN A 259 6.27 -2.26 9.89
CA GLN A 259 7.58 -1.62 9.91
C GLN A 259 7.57 -0.34 10.76
N ALA A 260 6.54 0.50 10.63
CA ALA A 260 6.37 1.67 11.48
C ALA A 260 6.19 1.31 12.96
N ALA A 261 5.40 0.27 13.25
CA ALA A 261 5.21 -0.25 14.60
C ALA A 261 6.50 -0.81 15.20
N TYR A 262 7.39 -1.41 14.40
CA TYR A 262 8.72 -1.83 14.83
C TYR A 262 9.54 -0.63 15.32
N TRP A 263 9.65 0.42 14.49
CA TRP A 263 10.38 1.61 14.91
C TRP A 263 9.74 2.29 16.14
N ALA A 264 8.40 2.34 16.21
CA ALA A 264 7.70 2.83 17.39
C ALA A 264 8.04 2.01 18.65
N SER A 265 8.07 0.67 18.54
CA SER A 265 8.48 -0.25 19.62
C SER A 265 9.88 0.08 20.13
N GLN A 266 10.87 0.15 19.23
CA GLN A 266 12.26 0.44 19.58
C GLN A 266 12.40 1.83 20.22
N TRP A 267 11.84 2.87 19.60
CA TRP A 267 11.95 4.24 20.08
C TRP A 267 11.16 4.50 21.37
N ALA A 268 9.99 3.88 21.54
CA ALA A 268 9.23 3.97 22.78
C ALA A 268 9.97 3.26 23.91
N GLN A 269 10.62 2.12 23.65
CA GLN A 269 11.47 1.46 24.64
C GLN A 269 12.63 2.37 25.07
N GLU A 270 13.35 2.97 24.12
CA GLU A 270 14.44 3.94 24.40
C GLU A 270 13.96 5.13 25.24
N LYS A 271 12.72 5.59 25.03
CA LYS A 271 12.12 6.73 25.74
C LYS A 271 11.35 6.34 27.01
N GLY A 272 11.31 5.06 27.38
CA GLY A 272 10.52 4.57 28.54
C GLY A 272 9.00 4.68 28.35
N GLN A 273 8.52 4.74 27.11
CA GLN A 273 7.12 4.90 26.71
C GLN A 273 6.49 3.62 26.13
N LEU A 274 7.18 2.47 26.17
CA LEU A 274 6.68 1.22 25.58
C LEU A 274 5.28 0.82 26.10
N GLY A 275 5.04 1.02 27.41
CA GLY A 275 3.74 0.73 28.03
C GLY A 275 2.58 1.56 27.45
N THR A 276 2.85 2.73 26.88
CA THR A 276 1.86 3.62 26.27
C THR A 276 1.32 3.04 24.95
N ILE A 277 2.11 2.25 24.22
CA ILE A 277 1.75 1.76 22.88
C ILE A 277 1.56 0.25 22.79
N GLN A 278 1.71 -0.50 23.90
CA GLN A 278 1.69 -1.96 23.90
C GLN A 278 0.43 -2.56 23.25
N GLY A 279 -0.74 -1.96 23.49
CA GLY A 279 -2.00 -2.41 22.87
C GLY A 279 -1.99 -2.26 21.35
N THR A 280 -1.38 -1.20 20.83
CA THR A 280 -1.22 -0.96 19.39
C THR A 280 -0.20 -1.90 18.76
N LEU A 281 0.91 -2.19 19.46
CA LEU A 281 1.88 -3.19 19.00
C LEU A 281 1.25 -4.59 18.89
N ALA A 282 0.40 -4.98 19.84
CA ALA A 282 -0.34 -6.24 19.74
C ALA A 282 -1.30 -6.29 18.54
N LYS A 283 -1.85 -5.14 18.13
CA LYS A 283 -2.68 -5.03 16.92
C LYS A 283 -1.84 -5.10 15.64
N ALA A 284 -0.67 -4.48 15.62
CA ALA A 284 0.29 -4.63 14.52
C ALA A 284 0.76 -6.08 14.35
N ALA A 285 1.01 -6.79 15.46
CA ALA A 285 1.30 -8.22 15.46
C ALA A 285 0.14 -9.04 14.87
N LYS A 286 -1.11 -8.71 15.24
CA LYS A 286 -2.30 -9.32 14.65
C LYS A 286 -2.38 -9.07 13.14
N MET A 287 -2.16 -7.84 12.68
CA MET A 287 -2.11 -7.51 11.25
C MET A 287 -1.07 -8.37 10.52
N GLY A 288 0.14 -8.50 11.07
CA GLY A 288 1.17 -9.39 10.52
C GLY A 288 0.77 -10.87 10.49
N ASP A 289 -0.12 -11.31 11.37
CA ASP A 289 -0.63 -12.68 11.36
C ASP A 289 -1.56 -12.95 10.15
N TYR A 290 -2.46 -12.00 9.87
CA TYR A 290 -3.39 -12.07 8.73
C TYR A 290 -2.69 -11.76 7.40
N LEU A 291 -1.66 -10.90 7.40
CA LEU A 291 -0.85 -10.59 6.23
C LEU A 291 -0.17 -11.84 5.63
N ARG A 292 -0.08 -12.94 6.38
CA ARG A 292 0.36 -14.24 5.84
C ARG A 292 -0.47 -14.72 4.66
N TYR A 293 -1.71 -14.27 4.48
CA TYR A 293 -2.49 -14.57 3.27
C TYR A 293 -1.80 -14.09 1.98
N ALA A 294 -1.02 -13.01 2.04
CA ALA A 294 -0.22 -12.52 0.90
C ALA A 294 0.91 -13.47 0.50
N LEU A 295 1.23 -14.48 1.32
CA LEU A 295 2.34 -15.42 1.10
C LEU A 295 1.95 -16.63 0.25
N PHE A 296 0.69 -16.70 -0.20
CA PHE A 296 0.10 -17.85 -0.87
C PHE A 296 -0.37 -17.51 -2.28
N ASP A 297 -0.26 -18.50 -3.17
CA ASP A 297 -0.87 -18.47 -4.50
C ASP A 297 -2.36 -18.09 -4.45
N LYS A 298 -2.83 -17.35 -5.46
CA LYS A 298 -4.20 -16.83 -5.56
C LYS A 298 -5.27 -17.87 -5.23
N TYR A 299 -5.20 -19.06 -5.84
CA TYR A 299 -6.17 -20.13 -5.61
C TYR A 299 -5.57 -21.30 -4.80
N PHE A 300 -4.55 -21.00 -4.00
CA PHE A 300 -3.79 -21.96 -3.22
C PHE A 300 -3.26 -23.11 -4.08
N LYS A 301 -2.94 -22.89 -5.36
CA LYS A 301 -2.25 -23.88 -6.19
C LYS A 301 -0.87 -24.15 -5.61
N GLN A 302 -0.37 -25.37 -5.83
CA GLN A 302 1.00 -25.69 -5.46
C GLN A 302 1.97 -24.72 -6.15
N VAL A 303 2.91 -24.16 -5.38
CA VAL A 303 3.95 -23.29 -5.91
C VAL A 303 5.02 -24.14 -6.58
N GLY A 304 5.41 -23.70 -7.78
CA GLY A 304 6.50 -24.26 -8.54
C GLY A 304 6.05 -25.11 -9.73
N ASN A 305 6.41 -24.66 -10.93
CA ASN A 305 6.08 -25.29 -12.22
C ASN A 305 4.56 -25.43 -12.49
N CYS A 306 3.75 -24.51 -11.97
CA CYS A 306 2.31 -24.47 -12.21
C CYS A 306 2.00 -23.87 -13.59
N ASN A 307 2.06 -24.70 -14.64
CA ASN A 307 2.02 -24.27 -16.05
C ASN A 307 0.84 -24.82 -16.87
N ASN A 308 -0.12 -25.44 -16.18
CA ASN A 308 -1.38 -25.88 -16.75
C ASN A 308 -2.42 -25.88 -15.63
N ARG A 309 -3.39 -24.99 -15.72
CA ARG A 309 -4.48 -24.83 -14.75
C ARG A 309 -5.21 -26.12 -14.37
N TRP A 310 -5.37 -27.09 -15.27
CA TRP A 310 -6.13 -28.34 -15.00
C TRP A 310 -5.28 -29.39 -14.30
N SER A 311 -4.00 -29.50 -14.66
CA SER A 311 -3.11 -30.51 -14.07
C SER A 311 -2.28 -29.98 -12.90
N CYS A 312 -2.09 -28.66 -12.77
CA CYS A 312 -1.43 -28.08 -11.62
C CYS A 312 -2.29 -28.33 -10.37
N PRO A 313 -1.81 -29.09 -9.38
CA PRO A 313 -2.63 -29.51 -8.25
C PRO A 313 -2.94 -28.33 -7.31
N GLY A 314 -4.08 -28.42 -6.63
CA GLY A 314 -4.32 -27.63 -5.42
C GLY A 314 -3.28 -27.98 -4.37
N GLY A 315 -2.73 -26.97 -3.69
CA GLY A 315 -1.76 -27.16 -2.62
C GLY A 315 -2.38 -27.77 -1.35
N TYR A 316 -1.54 -28.45 -0.57
CA TYR A 316 -1.87 -29.00 0.74
C TYR A 316 -0.91 -28.45 1.79
N GLY A 317 -1.45 -28.08 2.96
CA GLY A 317 -0.66 -27.41 3.99
C GLY A 317 -0.03 -26.13 3.43
N LYS A 318 1.29 -25.99 3.57
CA LYS A 318 2.03 -24.80 3.10
C LYS A 318 2.65 -24.96 1.70
N SER A 319 2.26 -25.97 0.91
CA SER A 319 2.84 -26.19 -0.44
C SER A 319 2.42 -25.14 -1.48
N SER A 320 1.41 -24.34 -1.17
CA SER A 320 0.96 -23.19 -1.96
C SER A 320 1.56 -21.86 -1.50
N ALA A 321 2.41 -21.87 -0.48
CA ALA A 321 3.09 -20.67 0.00
C ALA A 321 4.36 -20.40 -0.82
N HIS A 322 4.41 -19.27 -1.52
CA HIS A 322 5.63 -18.75 -2.13
C HIS A 322 6.46 -17.93 -1.13
N TYR A 323 5.88 -17.55 0.03
CA TYR A 323 6.55 -16.82 1.11
C TYR A 323 7.06 -15.42 0.73
N LEU A 324 6.50 -14.82 -0.31
CA LEU A 324 6.72 -13.42 -0.69
C LEU A 324 5.46 -12.62 -0.41
N LEU A 325 5.56 -11.31 -0.24
CA LEU A 325 4.38 -10.45 -0.25
C LEU A 325 3.87 -10.35 -1.70
N GLY A 326 2.76 -11.03 -1.99
CA GLY A 326 2.05 -10.92 -3.26
C GLY A 326 1.43 -9.52 -3.47
N TRP A 327 0.82 -9.27 -4.63
CA TRP A 327 0.22 -7.96 -4.91
C TRP A 327 -1.03 -7.69 -4.07
N TYR A 328 -1.77 -8.74 -3.74
CA TYR A 328 -2.94 -8.65 -2.87
C TYR A 328 -3.18 -9.95 -2.11
N TYR A 329 -4.04 -9.86 -1.12
CA TYR A 329 -4.96 -10.94 -0.82
C TYR A 329 -6.36 -10.34 -0.75
N ALA A 330 -7.39 -11.15 -1.01
CA ALA A 330 -8.76 -10.68 -1.01
C ALA A 330 -9.68 -11.69 -0.33
N TRP A 331 -10.78 -11.18 0.20
CA TRP A 331 -11.81 -11.99 0.84
C TRP A 331 -13.19 -11.40 0.59
N GLY A 332 -14.20 -12.24 0.55
CA GLY A 332 -15.57 -11.82 0.32
C GLY A 332 -16.58 -12.87 0.74
N GLY A 333 -17.86 -12.52 0.67
CA GLY A 333 -18.93 -13.42 1.03
C GLY A 333 -20.31 -12.89 0.64
N SER A 334 -21.31 -13.76 0.71
CA SER A 334 -22.69 -13.35 0.51
C SER A 334 -23.09 -12.31 1.54
N LEU A 335 -23.92 -11.33 1.17
CA LEU A 335 -24.29 -10.25 2.09
C LEU A 335 -25.13 -10.76 3.27
N THR A 336 -25.98 -11.75 3.03
CA THR A 336 -26.84 -12.36 4.03
C THR A 336 -26.48 -13.82 4.26
N THR A 337 -26.92 -14.35 5.40
CA THR A 337 -26.76 -15.77 5.75
C THR A 337 -27.50 -16.72 4.81
N SER A 338 -28.52 -16.24 4.08
CA SER A 338 -29.23 -17.05 3.09
C SER A 338 -28.41 -17.34 1.84
N GLY A 339 -27.36 -16.55 1.55
CA GLY A 339 -26.41 -16.86 0.48
C GLY A 339 -25.45 -17.98 0.87
N GLY A 340 -25.00 -17.99 2.14
CA GLY A 340 -24.33 -19.15 2.74
C GLY A 340 -22.93 -19.48 2.21
N TRP A 341 -22.19 -18.49 1.69
CA TRP A 341 -20.83 -18.69 1.17
C TRP A 341 -19.90 -17.53 1.49
N ALA A 342 -18.60 -17.84 1.60
CA ALA A 342 -17.50 -16.87 1.67
C ALA A 342 -16.25 -17.46 1.01
N TRP A 343 -15.34 -16.60 0.56
CA TRP A 343 -14.12 -16.97 -0.14
C TRP A 343 -12.91 -16.14 0.31
N ARG A 344 -11.71 -16.68 0.07
CA ARG A 344 -10.42 -16.02 0.27
C ARG A 344 -9.47 -16.43 -0.84
N ILE A 345 -8.66 -15.49 -1.30
CA ILE A 345 -7.57 -15.71 -2.26
C ILE A 345 -6.31 -14.99 -1.77
N GLY A 346 -5.15 -15.58 -2.04
CA GLY A 346 -3.86 -14.87 -1.98
C GLY A 346 -3.60 -14.13 -3.30
N ASP A 347 -2.35 -14.16 -3.76
CA ASP A 347 -1.98 -13.73 -5.11
C ASP A 347 -0.83 -14.57 -5.65
N SER A 348 -0.87 -14.89 -6.95
CA SER A 348 0.15 -15.72 -7.59
C SER A 348 1.36 -14.91 -8.03
N ALA A 349 1.25 -13.58 -8.12
CA ALA A 349 2.33 -12.68 -8.51
C ALA A 349 2.96 -11.99 -7.29
N ALA A 350 4.26 -11.78 -7.33
CA ALA A 350 4.98 -11.01 -6.33
C ALA A 350 5.89 -10.00 -7.03
N HIS A 351 5.74 -8.72 -6.66
CA HIS A 351 6.59 -7.64 -7.13
C HIS A 351 7.67 -7.32 -6.09
N PHE A 352 8.92 -7.11 -6.50
CA PHE A 352 10.01 -6.81 -5.53
C PHE A 352 9.71 -5.55 -4.72
N GLY A 353 9.04 -4.58 -5.34
CA GLY A 353 8.54 -3.32 -4.74
C GLY A 353 7.69 -3.51 -3.47
N TYR A 354 7.05 -4.67 -3.30
CA TYR A 354 6.16 -4.96 -2.18
C TYR A 354 6.89 -5.59 -0.98
N GLN A 355 8.08 -6.15 -1.21
CA GLN A 355 8.80 -6.88 -0.17
C GLN A 355 9.22 -5.94 0.98
N ASN A 356 9.27 -6.50 2.19
CA ASN A 356 9.61 -5.75 3.40
C ASN A 356 10.37 -6.64 4.41
N PRO A 357 11.70 -6.80 4.20
CA PRO A 357 12.53 -7.60 5.10
C PRO A 357 12.53 -7.09 6.55
N LEU A 358 12.36 -5.77 6.77
CA LEU A 358 12.29 -5.23 8.13
C LEU A 358 11.00 -5.65 8.84
N ALA A 359 9.84 -5.62 8.17
CA ALA A 359 8.59 -6.09 8.76
C ALA A 359 8.64 -7.59 9.06
N ALA A 360 9.15 -8.41 8.13
CA ALA A 360 9.34 -9.84 8.37
C ALA A 360 10.29 -10.11 9.55
N TYR A 361 11.40 -9.38 9.63
CA TYR A 361 12.31 -9.44 10.78
C TYR A 361 11.62 -9.07 12.09
N ALA A 362 10.83 -8.00 12.11
CA ALA A 362 10.14 -7.51 13.30
C ALA A 362 9.14 -8.55 13.85
N LEU A 363 8.34 -9.17 12.99
CA LEU A 363 7.34 -10.18 13.36
C LEU A 363 7.98 -11.46 13.92
N VAL A 364 9.26 -11.70 13.61
CA VAL A 364 10.03 -12.83 14.13
C VAL A 364 10.76 -12.46 15.44
N ASN A 365 11.37 -11.27 15.50
CA ASN A 365 12.41 -10.95 16.48
C ASN A 365 12.00 -9.90 17.52
N ASP A 366 11.02 -9.03 17.25
CA ASP A 366 10.53 -8.08 18.26
C ASP A 366 9.44 -8.78 19.11
N PRO A 367 9.68 -9.01 20.42
CA PRO A 367 8.72 -9.70 21.28
C PRO A 367 7.39 -8.94 21.43
N ASN A 368 7.36 -7.63 21.20
CA ASN A 368 6.14 -6.83 21.25
C ASN A 368 5.31 -6.93 19.97
N LEU A 369 5.89 -7.43 18.88
CA LEU A 369 5.25 -7.61 17.58
C LEU A 369 5.05 -9.08 17.19
N ARG A 370 5.32 -10.01 18.11
CA ARG A 370 5.19 -11.44 17.85
C ARG A 370 3.72 -11.83 17.60
N PRO A 371 3.36 -12.38 16.42
CA PRO A 371 2.00 -12.84 16.15
C PRO A 371 1.61 -14.03 17.04
N LYS A 372 0.30 -14.24 17.23
CA LYS A 372 -0.22 -15.32 18.09
C LYS A 372 -0.40 -16.66 17.37
N GLY A 373 -0.52 -16.65 16.04
CA GLY A 373 -0.67 -17.84 15.22
C GLY A 373 0.44 -18.86 15.47
N ALA A 374 0.05 -20.13 15.61
CA ALA A 374 0.96 -21.19 16.02
C ALA A 374 2.18 -21.36 15.08
N THR A 375 2.02 -21.11 13.77
CA THR A 375 3.11 -21.18 12.80
C THR A 375 3.55 -19.81 12.28
N ALA A 376 2.99 -18.72 12.79
CA ALA A 376 3.18 -17.40 12.19
C ALA A 376 4.65 -16.96 12.21
N VAL A 377 5.35 -17.17 13.33
CA VAL A 377 6.78 -16.83 13.45
C VAL A 377 7.63 -17.66 12.49
N SER A 378 7.35 -18.95 12.32
CA SER A 378 8.09 -19.77 11.35
C SER A 378 7.82 -19.34 9.91
N ASP A 379 6.57 -18.97 9.58
CA ASP A 379 6.22 -18.51 8.24
C ASP A 379 6.92 -17.18 7.91
N TRP A 380 6.98 -16.24 8.86
CA TRP A 380 7.70 -14.98 8.68
C TRP A 380 9.22 -15.15 8.64
N GLN A 381 9.77 -16.14 9.37
CA GLN A 381 11.18 -16.46 9.27
C GLN A 381 11.55 -17.02 7.89
N ILE A 382 10.70 -17.88 7.32
CA ILE A 382 10.87 -18.37 5.94
C ILE A 382 10.68 -17.22 4.95
N SER A 383 9.68 -16.35 5.17
CA SER A 383 9.44 -15.20 4.31
C SER A 383 10.61 -14.21 4.29
N LEU A 384 11.22 -13.91 5.45
CA LEU A 384 12.40 -13.05 5.50
C LEU A 384 13.53 -13.60 4.62
N ASP A 385 13.84 -14.89 4.77
CA ASP A 385 14.88 -15.54 3.98
C ASP A 385 14.55 -15.54 2.48
N ARG A 386 13.32 -15.91 2.14
CA ARG A 386 12.81 -15.94 0.77
C ARG A 386 12.82 -14.57 0.11
N GLN A 387 12.50 -13.51 0.84
CA GLN A 387 12.55 -12.15 0.32
C GLN A 387 13.99 -11.75 -0.05
N LEU A 388 14.98 -12.08 0.78
CA LEU A 388 16.39 -11.81 0.46
C LEU A 388 16.86 -12.59 -0.77
N GLU A 389 16.52 -13.87 -0.89
CA GLU A 389 16.76 -14.66 -2.10
C GLU A 389 16.12 -14.03 -3.34
N PHE A 390 14.92 -13.45 -3.19
CA PHE A 390 14.19 -12.81 -4.29
C PHE A 390 14.88 -11.53 -4.76
N TYR A 391 15.36 -10.68 -3.85
CA TYR A 391 16.19 -9.53 -4.23
C TYR A 391 17.47 -9.98 -4.95
N GLU A 392 18.16 -11.02 -4.45
CA GLU A 392 19.37 -11.56 -5.09
C GLU A 392 19.10 -12.01 -6.52
N TRP A 393 18.02 -12.77 -6.72
CA TRP A 393 17.65 -13.30 -8.03
C TRP A 393 17.26 -12.19 -9.04
N LEU A 394 16.61 -11.12 -8.57
CA LEU A 394 16.14 -10.02 -9.42
C LEU A 394 17.18 -8.92 -9.66
N GLN A 395 18.34 -8.95 -8.99
CA GLN A 395 19.30 -7.86 -9.09
C GLN A 395 19.96 -7.83 -10.48
N SER A 396 19.74 -6.74 -11.22
CA SER A 396 20.26 -6.54 -12.57
C SER A 396 21.78 -6.48 -12.61
N ALA A 397 22.35 -6.63 -13.81
CA ALA A 397 23.78 -6.45 -14.03
C ALA A 397 24.29 -5.10 -13.52
N GLU A 398 23.51 -4.03 -13.71
CA GLU A 398 23.82 -2.66 -13.30
C GLU A 398 23.65 -2.45 -11.79
N GLY A 399 22.60 -3.02 -11.18
CA GLY A 399 22.37 -2.97 -9.72
C GLY A 399 20.93 -2.68 -9.29
N ALA A 400 20.06 -2.25 -10.21
CA ALA A 400 18.63 -2.09 -9.96
C ALA A 400 17.93 -3.45 -9.82
N PHE A 401 16.76 -3.50 -9.19
CA PHE A 401 16.00 -4.74 -9.01
C PHE A 401 14.87 -4.88 -10.04
N ALA A 402 14.86 -5.99 -10.77
CA ALA A 402 13.84 -6.31 -11.76
C ALA A 402 12.46 -6.61 -11.12
N GLY A 403 11.44 -6.81 -11.96
CA GLY A 403 10.02 -6.75 -11.54
C GLY A 403 9.66 -7.75 -10.45
N GLY A 404 9.66 -9.04 -10.81
CA GLY A 404 9.24 -10.07 -9.87
C GLY A 404 9.06 -11.44 -10.49
N ALA A 405 8.11 -12.18 -9.94
CA ALA A 405 7.76 -13.51 -10.43
C ALA A 405 6.27 -13.81 -10.27
N THR A 406 5.78 -14.77 -11.05
CA THR A 406 4.41 -15.29 -10.94
C THR A 406 4.39 -16.82 -10.92
N ASN A 407 3.52 -17.39 -10.09
CA ASN A 407 3.13 -18.80 -10.14
C ASN A 407 2.00 -19.06 -11.17
N SER A 408 1.43 -18.00 -11.75
CA SER A 408 0.32 -18.07 -12.70
C SER A 408 0.60 -17.16 -13.89
N ILE A 409 1.24 -17.70 -14.94
CA ILE A 409 1.41 -16.99 -16.21
C ILE A 409 0.05 -16.50 -16.72
N ASN A 410 0.00 -15.22 -17.12
CA ASN A 410 -1.19 -14.51 -17.60
C ASN A 410 -2.39 -14.54 -16.63
N GLY A 411 -2.14 -14.84 -15.34
CA GLY A 411 -3.20 -14.92 -14.33
C GLY A 411 -4.19 -16.08 -14.52
N HIS A 412 -3.82 -17.11 -15.30
CA HIS A 412 -4.62 -18.31 -15.50
C HIS A 412 -3.80 -19.61 -15.69
N TYR A 413 -2.63 -19.67 -15.07
CA TYR A 413 -1.70 -20.82 -15.05
C TYR A 413 -1.40 -21.39 -16.43
N ASP A 414 -1.15 -20.50 -17.39
CA ASP A 414 -0.76 -20.88 -18.75
C ASP A 414 0.68 -21.42 -18.79
N SER A 415 1.03 -22.04 -19.91
CA SER A 415 2.40 -22.53 -20.12
C SER A 415 3.34 -21.35 -20.37
N PRO A 416 4.48 -21.27 -19.66
CA PRO A 416 5.47 -20.22 -19.86
C PRO A 416 6.16 -20.38 -21.22
N SER A 417 6.70 -19.29 -21.76
CA SER A 417 7.65 -19.37 -22.87
C SER A 417 8.94 -20.08 -22.43
N SER A 418 9.65 -20.70 -23.38
CA SER A 418 10.80 -21.57 -23.07
C SER A 418 11.92 -20.84 -22.34
N ASP A 419 12.12 -19.55 -22.61
CA ASP A 419 13.14 -18.70 -21.99
C ASP A 419 12.88 -18.38 -20.51
N LEU A 420 11.63 -18.47 -20.05
CA LEU A 420 11.26 -18.26 -18.64
C LEU A 420 11.45 -19.51 -17.78
N THR A 421 11.66 -20.68 -18.40
CA THR A 421 11.83 -21.95 -17.67
C THR A 421 13.28 -22.24 -17.27
N ALA A 422 14.24 -21.53 -17.86
CA ALA A 422 15.67 -21.77 -17.65
C ALA A 422 16.16 -21.40 -16.24
N ASN A 423 15.62 -20.32 -15.67
CA ASN A 423 15.98 -19.82 -14.34
C ASN A 423 14.73 -19.37 -13.59
N THR A 424 14.04 -20.32 -12.97
CA THR A 424 12.85 -20.04 -12.16
C THR A 424 13.22 -19.71 -10.71
N PHE A 425 12.36 -18.96 -10.02
CA PHE A 425 12.50 -18.68 -8.59
C PHE A 425 11.60 -19.62 -7.80
N HIS A 426 12.18 -20.67 -7.20
CA HIS A 426 11.40 -21.74 -6.55
C HIS A 426 10.28 -22.31 -7.46
N GLY A 427 10.54 -22.36 -8.77
CA GLY A 427 9.59 -22.79 -9.80
C GLY A 427 8.55 -21.74 -10.22
N MET A 428 8.56 -20.53 -9.66
CA MET A 428 7.82 -19.38 -10.20
C MET A 428 8.57 -18.77 -11.38
N TYR A 429 7.83 -18.20 -12.32
CA TYR A 429 8.37 -17.64 -13.56
C TYR A 429 8.67 -16.17 -13.42
N TYR A 430 9.78 -15.72 -14.00
CA TYR A 430 10.13 -14.30 -14.04
C TYR A 430 9.06 -13.48 -14.76
N ASP A 431 8.72 -12.35 -14.17
CA ASP A 431 7.84 -11.35 -14.73
C ASP A 431 8.50 -9.99 -14.53
N TRP A 432 8.76 -9.28 -15.63
CA TRP A 432 9.43 -7.97 -15.58
C TRP A 432 8.44 -6.84 -15.25
N GLU A 433 7.14 -7.10 -15.39
CA GLU A 433 6.04 -6.17 -15.15
C GLU A 433 4.88 -6.83 -14.36
N PRO A 434 5.13 -7.42 -13.16
CA PRO A 434 4.09 -8.12 -12.42
C PRO A 434 2.78 -7.34 -12.30
N VAL A 435 1.67 -8.02 -12.60
CA VAL A 435 0.27 -7.60 -12.39
C VAL A 435 -0.29 -6.59 -13.39
N TYR A 436 0.39 -5.47 -13.65
CA TYR A 436 -0.14 -4.42 -14.53
C TYR A 436 0.89 -3.98 -15.57
N HIS A 437 0.42 -3.92 -16.82
CA HIS A 437 1.22 -3.70 -18.02
C HIS A 437 0.93 -2.33 -18.67
N ASN A 438 -0.06 -1.59 -18.14
CA ASN A 438 -0.44 -0.27 -18.66
C ASN A 438 -0.52 0.81 -17.56
N PRO A 439 0.60 1.50 -17.27
CA PRO A 439 1.96 1.22 -17.74
C PRO A 439 2.57 -0.01 -17.06
N PRO A 440 3.68 -0.57 -17.58
CA PRO A 440 4.38 -1.70 -16.94
C PRO A 440 4.77 -1.41 -15.49
N SER A 441 4.52 -2.35 -14.60
CA SER A 441 4.59 -2.11 -13.16
C SER A 441 5.95 -1.69 -12.63
N ASN A 442 7.00 -2.33 -13.13
CA ASN A 442 8.36 -1.99 -12.76
C ASN A 442 9.02 -0.94 -13.65
N ARG A 443 8.24 -0.22 -14.48
CA ARG A 443 8.75 0.97 -15.18
C ARG A 443 9.03 2.10 -14.21
N TRP A 444 8.30 2.18 -13.09
CA TRP A 444 8.40 3.30 -12.17
C TRP A 444 9.55 3.13 -11.16
N TYR A 445 10.48 4.09 -11.15
CA TYR A 445 11.63 4.06 -10.23
C TYR A 445 11.24 4.07 -8.75
N GLY A 446 10.06 4.57 -8.38
CA GLY A 446 9.60 4.60 -6.99
C GLY A 446 9.56 3.22 -6.31
N MET A 447 9.38 2.14 -7.07
CA MET A 447 9.49 0.77 -6.53
C MET A 447 10.89 0.49 -5.96
N GLN A 448 11.94 1.04 -6.59
CA GLN A 448 13.32 0.93 -6.10
C GLN A 448 13.46 1.69 -4.78
N SER A 449 13.05 2.96 -4.75
CA SER A 449 13.23 3.82 -3.57
C SER A 449 12.46 3.32 -2.36
N TRP A 450 11.27 2.75 -2.54
CA TRP A 450 10.45 2.22 -1.44
C TRP A 450 10.95 0.89 -0.91
N SER A 451 11.24 -0.06 -1.80
CA SER A 451 11.59 -1.42 -1.40
C SER A 451 13.02 -1.51 -0.87
N VAL A 452 13.95 -0.78 -1.49
CA VAL A 452 15.36 -0.79 -1.07
C VAL A 452 15.58 0.00 0.23
N ASP A 453 14.71 0.97 0.54
CA ASP A 453 14.67 1.62 1.87
C ASP A 453 14.42 0.59 2.99
N ARG A 454 13.48 -0.33 2.78
CA ARG A 454 13.16 -1.41 3.74
C ARG A 454 14.34 -2.37 3.90
N LEU A 455 15.01 -2.72 2.79
CA LEU A 455 16.22 -3.53 2.80
C LEU A 455 17.38 -2.83 3.53
N ALA A 456 17.57 -1.53 3.32
CA ALA A 456 18.58 -0.70 4.01
C ALA A 456 18.31 -0.60 5.51
N GLN A 457 17.04 -0.47 5.92
CA GLN A 457 16.65 -0.50 7.32
C GLN A 457 16.90 -1.86 7.97
N TYR A 458 16.58 -2.96 7.28
CA TYR A 458 16.91 -4.30 7.73
C TYR A 458 18.42 -4.51 7.90
N TYR A 459 19.23 -4.09 6.93
CA TYR A 459 20.69 -4.11 7.04
C TYR A 459 21.20 -3.24 8.20
N TYR A 460 20.64 -2.04 8.37
CA TYR A 460 21.00 -1.16 9.48
C TYR A 460 20.80 -1.84 10.84
N VAL A 461 19.64 -2.45 11.05
CA VAL A 461 19.29 -3.16 12.28
C VAL A 461 20.18 -4.39 12.50
N THR A 462 20.33 -5.24 11.48
CA THR A 462 20.89 -6.60 11.67
C THR A 462 22.36 -6.72 11.32
N GLY A 463 22.86 -5.90 10.39
CA GLY A 463 24.16 -6.10 9.76
C GLY A 463 24.22 -7.32 8.84
N ASP A 464 23.08 -7.84 8.38
CA ASP A 464 23.02 -9.00 7.49
C ASP A 464 23.88 -8.80 6.23
N SER A 465 24.75 -9.77 5.95
CA SER A 465 25.73 -9.67 4.87
C SER A 465 25.12 -9.79 3.48
N ARG A 466 24.01 -10.51 3.32
CA ARG A 466 23.31 -10.61 2.02
C ARG A 466 22.67 -9.28 1.68
N ALA A 467 21.93 -8.70 2.63
CA ALA A 467 21.37 -7.36 2.50
C ALA A 467 22.46 -6.33 2.21
N LYS A 468 23.62 -6.41 2.89
CA LYS A 468 24.77 -5.55 2.58
C LYS A 468 25.22 -5.70 1.13
N SER A 469 25.48 -6.91 0.64
CA SER A 469 25.96 -7.13 -0.73
C SER A 469 24.98 -6.62 -1.79
N LEU A 470 23.68 -6.82 -1.56
CA LEU A 470 22.62 -6.29 -2.42
C LEU A 470 22.64 -4.75 -2.44
N LEU A 471 22.72 -4.13 -1.27
CA LEU A 471 22.79 -2.68 -1.12
C LEU A 471 24.07 -2.09 -1.69
N ASP A 472 25.23 -2.73 -1.51
CA ASP A 472 26.50 -2.25 -2.06
C ASP A 472 26.38 -2.05 -3.58
N LYS A 473 25.78 -3.02 -4.30
CA LYS A 473 25.59 -2.92 -5.75
C LYS A 473 24.53 -1.88 -6.13
N TRP A 474 23.39 -1.85 -5.44
CA TRP A 474 22.35 -0.86 -5.72
C TRP A 474 22.80 0.58 -5.42
N VAL A 475 23.49 0.80 -4.30
CA VAL A 475 24.02 2.11 -3.90
C VAL A 475 25.08 2.59 -4.90
N ASN A 476 25.97 1.71 -5.36
CA ASN A 476 26.93 2.06 -6.40
C ASN A 476 26.24 2.48 -7.71
N TRP A 477 25.17 1.78 -8.10
CA TRP A 477 24.36 2.15 -9.26
C TRP A 477 23.69 3.51 -9.06
N ILE A 478 22.88 3.68 -8.01
CA ILE A 478 22.09 4.91 -7.86
C ILE A 478 22.97 6.15 -7.65
N LEU A 479 24.12 6.03 -6.98
CA LEU A 479 25.03 7.16 -6.81
C LEU A 479 25.61 7.63 -8.15
N LYS A 480 25.83 6.71 -9.11
CA LYS A 480 26.28 7.04 -10.46
C LYS A 480 25.16 7.69 -11.28
N GLU A 481 23.94 7.22 -11.11
CA GLU A 481 22.77 7.69 -11.86
C GLU A 481 22.08 8.91 -11.18
N THR A 482 22.61 9.36 -10.04
CA THR A 482 22.17 10.59 -9.36
C THR A 482 23.08 11.75 -9.74
N THR A 483 22.49 12.82 -10.27
CA THR A 483 23.21 14.09 -10.47
C THR A 483 22.81 15.09 -9.41
N ILE A 484 23.78 15.65 -8.68
CA ILE A 484 23.56 16.75 -7.76
C ILE A 484 24.10 18.06 -8.35
N GLU A 485 23.22 19.03 -8.50
CA GLU A 485 23.59 20.42 -8.73
C GLU A 485 23.56 21.14 -7.37
N ALA A 486 24.70 21.17 -6.69
CA ALA A 486 24.83 21.59 -5.29
C ALA A 486 24.03 22.87 -4.96
N GLY A 487 23.12 22.76 -3.99
CA GLY A 487 22.25 23.85 -3.53
C GLY A 487 21.15 24.28 -4.50
N LYS A 488 21.07 23.70 -5.70
CA LYS A 488 20.13 24.10 -6.76
C LYS A 488 19.11 23.02 -7.08
N SER A 489 19.56 21.83 -7.48
CA SER A 489 18.67 20.77 -7.98
C SER A 489 19.34 19.40 -7.86
N PHE A 490 18.54 18.35 -8.01
CA PHE A 490 19.01 16.99 -8.20
C PHE A 490 18.29 16.38 -9.40
N LYS A 491 18.87 15.33 -9.98
CA LYS A 491 18.18 14.46 -10.94
C LYS A 491 18.38 13.02 -10.53
N LEU A 492 17.28 12.29 -10.51
CA LEU A 492 17.21 10.86 -10.21
C LEU A 492 16.47 10.14 -11.35
N PRO A 493 16.67 8.82 -11.53
CA PRO A 493 15.84 8.04 -12.43
C PRO A 493 14.36 8.20 -12.10
N SER A 494 13.51 8.25 -13.13
CA SER A 494 12.05 8.28 -12.99
C SER A 494 11.39 7.08 -13.65
N GLN A 495 11.92 6.68 -14.81
CA GLN A 495 11.41 5.59 -15.62
C GLN A 495 12.54 4.65 -15.99
N LEU A 496 12.23 3.36 -15.91
CA LEU A 496 13.14 2.25 -16.18
C LEU A 496 12.55 1.38 -17.29
N SER A 497 13.42 0.77 -18.09
CA SER A 497 13.06 -0.32 -18.99
C SER A 497 13.96 -1.52 -18.74
N TRP A 498 13.42 -2.71 -19.01
CA TRP A 498 14.03 -3.99 -18.64
C TRP A 498 14.24 -4.85 -19.88
N SER A 499 15.31 -5.64 -19.88
CA SER A 499 15.57 -6.65 -20.90
C SER A 499 16.33 -7.84 -20.32
N GLY A 500 16.18 -9.00 -20.95
CA GLY A 500 16.75 -10.26 -20.46
C GLY A 500 15.96 -10.85 -19.29
N ASN A 501 16.36 -12.06 -18.89
CA ASN A 501 15.79 -12.81 -17.78
C ASN A 501 16.89 -13.06 -16.73
N PRO A 502 16.55 -13.17 -15.43
CA PRO A 502 17.49 -13.59 -14.40
C PRO A 502 18.30 -14.85 -14.80
N PRO A 503 19.60 -14.92 -14.44
CA PRO A 503 20.39 -13.90 -13.74
C PRO A 503 20.95 -12.79 -14.67
N ASN A 504 20.60 -12.79 -15.96
CA ASN A 504 21.13 -11.85 -16.97
C ASN A 504 20.12 -10.74 -17.31
N VAL A 505 19.49 -10.15 -16.29
CA VAL A 505 18.55 -9.04 -16.48
C VAL A 505 19.31 -7.70 -16.48
N HIS A 506 18.89 -6.79 -17.37
CA HIS A 506 19.47 -5.47 -17.59
C HIS A 506 18.44 -4.38 -17.37
N CYS A 507 18.85 -3.31 -16.70
CA CYS A 507 18.08 -2.10 -16.46
C CYS A 507 18.61 -0.95 -17.32
N THR A 508 17.72 -0.25 -18.03
CA THR A 508 18.02 0.99 -18.73
C THR A 508 17.16 2.13 -18.17
N ILE A 509 17.79 3.27 -17.85
CA ILE A 509 17.04 4.46 -17.40
C ILE A 509 16.51 5.19 -18.64
N THR A 510 15.19 5.35 -18.72
CA THR A 510 14.50 6.00 -19.85
C THR A 510 13.98 7.39 -19.51
N GLY A 511 14.01 7.78 -18.24
CA GLY A 511 13.62 9.11 -17.80
C GLY A 511 14.32 9.51 -16.50
N TYR A 512 14.48 10.81 -16.31
CA TYR A 512 14.96 11.43 -15.07
C TYR A 512 13.92 12.41 -14.54
N THR A 513 13.91 12.63 -13.23
CA THR A 513 13.00 13.55 -12.56
C THR A 513 13.70 14.33 -11.45
N THR A 514 13.06 15.44 -11.05
CA THR A 514 13.33 16.18 -9.82
C THR A 514 12.22 15.98 -8.79
N ASP A 515 11.36 14.96 -8.99
CA ASP A 515 10.25 14.61 -8.09
C ASP A 515 10.74 14.40 -6.66
N VAL A 516 10.04 15.03 -5.72
CA VAL A 516 10.42 15.03 -4.30
C VAL A 516 10.04 13.73 -3.59
N GLY A 517 9.03 13.01 -4.06
CA GLY A 517 8.57 11.76 -3.44
C GLY A 517 9.60 10.65 -3.55
N SER A 518 10.00 10.31 -4.78
CA SER A 518 11.01 9.25 -5.02
C SER A 518 12.40 9.64 -4.52
N ALA A 519 12.72 10.95 -4.51
CA ALA A 519 13.97 11.48 -3.99
C ALA A 519 14.09 11.31 -2.47
N SER A 520 13.01 11.54 -1.73
CA SER A 520 12.97 11.34 -0.29
C SER A 520 13.27 9.89 0.12
N GLY A 521 12.59 8.91 -0.49
CA GLY A 521 12.86 7.49 -0.23
C GLY A 521 14.29 7.07 -0.59
N THR A 522 14.83 7.62 -1.69
CA THR A 522 16.23 7.39 -2.10
C THR A 522 17.21 7.96 -1.06
N ALA A 523 16.99 9.20 -0.60
CA ALA A 523 17.83 9.82 0.43
C ALA A 523 17.79 9.03 1.75
N ARG A 524 16.62 8.55 2.16
CA ARG A 524 16.49 7.72 3.37
C ARG A 524 17.18 6.37 3.24
N THR A 525 17.06 5.72 2.08
CA THR A 525 17.81 4.48 1.77
C THR A 525 19.31 4.69 1.92
N LEU A 526 19.84 5.74 1.29
CA LEU A 526 21.27 6.10 1.36
C LEU A 526 21.70 6.44 2.79
N ALA A 527 20.84 7.10 3.58
CA ALA A 527 21.11 7.45 4.97
C ALA A 527 21.24 6.19 5.86
N TYR A 528 20.28 5.26 5.82
CA TYR A 528 20.35 4.01 6.59
C TYR A 528 21.57 3.16 6.20
N TYR A 529 21.79 3.01 4.89
CA TYR A 529 22.97 2.30 4.39
C TYR A 529 24.26 2.96 4.87
N ALA A 530 24.40 4.28 4.73
CA ALA A 530 25.61 5.01 5.13
C ALA A 530 25.86 4.94 6.63
N ALA A 531 24.82 5.01 7.45
CA ALA A 531 24.93 4.91 8.90
C ALA A 531 25.49 3.54 9.35
N LYS A 532 25.11 2.45 8.66
CA LYS A 532 25.60 1.11 8.97
C LYS A 532 26.94 0.78 8.31
N ALA A 533 27.12 1.13 7.04
CA ALA A 533 28.32 0.82 6.26
C ALA A 533 29.46 1.83 6.43
N ASN A 534 29.23 2.92 7.18
CA ASN A 534 30.15 4.06 7.29
C ASN A 534 30.54 4.65 5.92
N HIS A 535 29.55 4.84 5.04
CA HIS A 535 29.77 5.21 3.64
C HIS A 535 29.60 6.72 3.38
N ALA A 536 30.71 7.46 3.40
CA ALA A 536 30.72 8.93 3.37
C ALA A 536 29.97 9.56 2.18
N GLN A 537 30.17 9.04 0.95
CA GLN A 537 29.51 9.60 -0.24
C GLN A 537 27.99 9.43 -0.20
N ALA A 538 27.51 8.28 0.30
CA ALA A 538 26.08 8.00 0.41
C ALA A 538 25.43 8.91 1.45
N LYS A 539 26.09 9.12 2.60
CA LYS A 539 25.67 10.13 3.59
C LYS A 539 25.58 11.52 2.96
N GLN A 540 26.61 11.93 2.23
CA GLN A 540 26.65 13.27 1.60
C GLN A 540 25.54 13.46 0.56
N VAL A 541 25.33 12.50 -0.35
CA VAL A 541 24.28 12.60 -1.37
C VAL A 541 22.89 12.58 -0.73
N ALA A 542 22.65 11.75 0.29
CA ALA A 542 21.41 11.79 1.05
C ALA A 542 21.14 13.19 1.63
N LYS A 543 22.15 13.77 2.27
CA LYS A 543 22.09 15.12 2.84
C LYS A 543 21.77 16.17 1.78
N GLU A 544 22.46 16.14 0.65
CA GLU A 544 22.29 17.10 -0.44
C GLU A 544 20.89 17.04 -1.04
N ILE A 545 20.34 15.83 -1.26
CA ILE A 545 18.96 15.65 -1.73
C ILE A 545 17.97 16.28 -0.74
N LEU A 546 18.10 15.98 0.57
CA LEU A 546 17.22 16.55 1.60
C LEU A 546 17.33 18.08 1.69
N ASP A 547 18.54 18.62 1.61
CA ASP A 547 18.78 20.07 1.65
C ASP A 547 18.22 20.79 0.43
N ILE A 548 18.39 20.22 -0.76
CA ILE A 548 17.84 20.79 -1.99
C ILE A 548 16.31 20.78 -1.96
N MET A 549 15.70 19.63 -1.60
CA MET A 549 14.24 19.55 -1.43
C MET A 549 13.74 20.61 -0.46
N TRP A 550 14.38 20.70 0.71
CA TRP A 550 13.96 21.62 1.76
C TRP A 550 14.11 23.09 1.39
N ASN A 551 15.17 23.47 0.68
CA ASN A 551 15.46 24.87 0.39
C ASN A 551 14.73 25.37 -0.86
N ASN A 552 14.46 24.50 -1.84
CA ASN A 552 14.06 24.92 -3.18
C ASN A 552 12.64 24.52 -3.57
N PHE A 553 11.99 23.63 -2.83
CA PHE A 553 10.67 23.09 -3.16
C PHE A 553 9.60 23.36 -2.09
N GLN A 554 9.83 24.31 -1.18
CA GLN A 554 8.85 24.69 -0.17
C GLN A 554 7.60 25.32 -0.79
N THR A 555 6.45 24.88 -0.32
CA THR A 555 5.15 25.50 -0.56
C THR A 555 4.52 25.90 0.78
N SER A 556 3.39 26.60 0.75
CA SER A 556 2.61 26.87 1.97
C SER A 556 2.11 25.59 2.64
N LYS A 557 1.80 24.55 1.85
CA LYS A 557 1.25 23.27 2.32
C LYS A 557 2.30 22.21 2.63
N GLY A 558 3.52 22.33 2.12
CA GLY A 558 4.53 21.28 2.28
C GLY A 558 5.79 21.50 1.46
N VAL A 559 6.28 20.43 0.83
CA VAL A 559 7.42 20.41 -0.09
C VAL A 559 6.98 19.71 -1.38
N SER A 560 6.95 20.40 -2.50
CA SER A 560 6.45 19.86 -3.78
C SER A 560 7.17 20.50 -4.97
N SER A 561 7.39 19.69 -6.00
CA SER A 561 7.81 20.15 -7.33
C SER A 561 6.61 20.27 -8.28
N PRO A 562 6.63 21.20 -9.25
CA PRO A 562 5.66 21.18 -10.36
C PRO A 562 5.83 19.94 -11.24
N GLU A 563 4.71 19.34 -11.65
CA GLU A 563 4.63 18.16 -12.49
C GLU A 563 3.74 18.46 -13.71
N ILE A 564 4.19 18.07 -14.90
CA ILE A 564 3.39 18.17 -16.13
C ILE A 564 2.52 16.92 -16.22
N ALA A 565 1.20 17.12 -16.25
CA ALA A 565 0.24 16.02 -16.35
C ALA A 565 -0.13 15.75 -17.83
N ASP A 566 0.86 15.30 -18.60
CA ASP A 566 0.73 14.99 -20.04
C ASP A 566 -0.18 13.78 -20.32
N THR A 567 -0.38 12.91 -19.33
CA THR A 567 -1.29 11.77 -19.40
C THR A 567 -2.76 12.17 -19.34
N TYR A 568 -3.11 13.41 -18.96
CA TYR A 568 -4.50 13.84 -18.72
C TYR A 568 -5.34 13.99 -19.99
N THR A 569 -4.78 13.74 -21.17
CA THR A 569 -5.59 13.45 -22.36
C THR A 569 -6.49 12.22 -22.16
N GLN A 570 -6.09 11.29 -21.29
CA GLN A 570 -6.83 10.08 -20.94
C GLN A 570 -8.08 10.33 -20.09
N PHE A 571 -8.41 11.57 -19.71
CA PHE A 571 -9.76 11.85 -19.22
C PHE A 571 -10.84 11.48 -20.26
N ASN A 572 -10.51 11.50 -21.55
CA ASN A 572 -11.36 11.00 -22.63
C ASN A 572 -11.12 9.52 -22.99
N GLU A 573 -10.33 8.78 -22.20
CA GLU A 573 -10.02 7.37 -22.45
C GLU A 573 -11.31 6.53 -22.47
N PRO A 574 -11.55 5.71 -23.51
CA PRO A 574 -12.69 4.80 -23.54
C PRO A 574 -12.62 3.76 -22.42
N VAL A 575 -13.71 3.62 -21.69
CA VAL A 575 -13.89 2.57 -20.67
C VAL A 575 -14.74 1.47 -21.28
N TYR A 576 -14.19 0.26 -21.38
CA TYR A 576 -14.95 -0.87 -21.91
C TYR A 576 -16.13 -1.18 -21.00
N VAL A 577 -17.32 -1.28 -21.59
CA VAL A 577 -18.56 -1.77 -20.95
C VAL A 577 -19.17 -2.79 -21.92
N PRO A 578 -19.54 -4.01 -21.48
CA PRO A 578 -20.10 -5.01 -22.39
C PRO A 578 -21.32 -4.50 -23.15
N ASN A 579 -21.45 -4.88 -24.43
CA ASN A 579 -22.58 -4.46 -25.24
C ASN A 579 -23.92 -4.94 -24.65
N GLY A 580 -24.87 -4.02 -24.54
CA GLY A 580 -26.18 -4.28 -23.92
C GLY A 580 -26.18 -4.18 -22.39
N TRP A 581 -25.02 -4.07 -21.74
CA TRP A 581 -24.94 -3.74 -20.32
C TRP A 581 -25.32 -2.27 -20.11
N TYR A 582 -26.18 -2.01 -19.13
CA TYR A 582 -26.64 -0.67 -18.78
C TYR A 582 -26.83 -0.57 -17.26
N GLY A 583 -26.35 0.52 -16.68
CA GLY A 583 -26.47 0.80 -15.25
C GLY A 583 -26.18 2.25 -14.93
N THR A 584 -26.32 2.63 -13.66
CA THR A 584 -26.10 4.00 -13.22
C THR A 584 -25.32 4.08 -11.90
N TYR A 585 -24.45 5.08 -11.80
CA TYR A 585 -23.86 5.49 -10.53
C TYR A 585 -24.88 6.19 -9.63
N PRO A 586 -24.62 6.27 -8.30
CA PRO A 586 -25.52 6.92 -7.35
C PRO A 586 -25.90 8.36 -7.68
N LYS A 587 -25.01 9.10 -8.36
CA LYS A 587 -25.22 10.50 -8.77
C LYS A 587 -25.75 10.66 -10.22
N GLY A 588 -26.07 9.55 -10.89
CA GLY A 588 -26.77 9.55 -12.18
C GLY A 588 -25.90 9.38 -13.42
N ASP A 589 -24.57 9.31 -13.28
CA ASP A 589 -23.69 8.98 -14.41
C ASP A 589 -24.04 7.60 -14.96
N VAL A 590 -24.28 7.54 -16.27
CA VAL A 590 -24.71 6.33 -16.97
C VAL A 590 -23.49 5.50 -17.35
N ILE A 591 -23.54 4.21 -17.02
CA ILE A 591 -22.53 3.23 -17.39
C ILE A 591 -23.14 2.40 -18.54
N GLN A 592 -22.56 2.53 -19.74
CA GLN A 592 -23.00 1.82 -20.95
C GLN A 592 -21.86 1.79 -21.98
N SER A 593 -22.03 1.02 -23.06
CA SER A 593 -21.10 1.01 -24.20
C SER A 593 -20.87 2.42 -24.75
N GLY A 594 -19.60 2.78 -25.00
CA GLY A 594 -19.18 4.12 -25.39
C GLY A 594 -18.86 5.07 -24.23
N ALA A 595 -18.87 4.58 -22.98
CA ALA A 595 -18.40 5.34 -21.83
C ALA A 595 -16.91 5.73 -21.97
N THR A 596 -16.55 6.86 -21.37
CA THR A 596 -15.18 7.31 -21.18
C THR A 596 -14.90 7.52 -19.70
N PHE A 597 -13.62 7.64 -19.32
CA PHE A 597 -13.23 7.91 -17.93
C PHE A 597 -14.03 9.08 -17.33
N ILE A 598 -14.08 10.22 -18.03
CA ILE A 598 -14.81 11.42 -17.58
C ILE A 598 -16.34 11.25 -17.63
N SER A 599 -16.89 10.42 -18.53
CA SER A 599 -18.36 10.22 -18.57
C SER A 599 -18.87 9.43 -17.36
N LEU A 600 -18.00 8.60 -16.77
CA LEU A 600 -18.30 7.83 -15.55
C LEU A 600 -18.05 8.61 -14.26
N ARG A 601 -17.45 9.81 -14.37
CA ARG A 601 -17.02 10.66 -13.25
C ARG A 601 -17.35 12.12 -13.54
N SER A 602 -18.58 12.41 -13.95
CA SER A 602 -18.93 13.73 -14.49
C SER A 602 -18.76 14.86 -13.48
N TRP A 603 -18.78 14.52 -12.18
CA TRP A 603 -18.49 15.42 -11.07
C TRP A 603 -17.10 16.06 -11.15
N TYR A 604 -16.13 15.46 -11.85
CA TYR A 604 -14.83 16.08 -12.12
C TYR A 604 -14.95 17.42 -12.85
N LYS A 605 -16.02 17.63 -13.63
CA LYS A 605 -16.26 18.90 -14.33
C LYS A 605 -16.55 20.07 -13.37
N ASN A 606 -16.84 19.77 -12.11
CA ASN A 606 -17.03 20.76 -11.05
C ASN A 606 -15.76 20.98 -10.22
N ASP A 607 -14.67 20.25 -10.50
CA ASP A 607 -13.39 20.43 -9.82
C ASP A 607 -12.83 21.84 -10.11
N PRO A 608 -12.28 22.56 -9.11
CA PRO A 608 -11.71 23.89 -9.32
C PRO A 608 -10.63 23.96 -10.42
N ASP A 609 -9.90 22.86 -10.63
CA ASP A 609 -8.83 22.76 -11.61
C ASP A 609 -9.26 22.11 -12.94
N TRP A 610 -10.53 21.72 -13.10
CA TRP A 610 -11.04 21.12 -14.34
C TRP A 610 -10.76 21.97 -15.57
N ASN A 611 -10.81 23.30 -15.43
CA ASN A 611 -10.57 24.24 -16.53
C ASN A 611 -9.18 24.04 -17.19
N LYS A 612 -8.17 23.64 -16.40
CA LYS A 612 -6.83 23.33 -16.89
C LYS A 612 -6.85 22.09 -17.78
N VAL A 613 -7.52 21.02 -17.32
CA VAL A 613 -7.70 19.77 -18.05
C VAL A 613 -8.53 19.99 -19.31
N GLN A 614 -9.67 20.67 -19.20
CA GLN A 614 -10.53 20.98 -20.35
C GLN A 614 -9.80 21.75 -21.43
N THR A 615 -8.93 22.70 -21.05
CA THR A 615 -8.09 23.44 -22.00
C THR A 615 -7.13 22.49 -22.73
N TYR A 616 -6.51 21.54 -22.02
CA TYR A 616 -5.64 20.54 -22.62
C TYR A 616 -6.39 19.61 -23.58
N LEU A 617 -7.56 19.11 -23.17
CA LEU A 617 -8.44 18.28 -24.00
C LEU A 617 -8.91 19.00 -25.27
N ASN A 618 -8.99 20.33 -25.25
CA ASN A 618 -9.33 21.16 -26.40
C ASN A 618 -8.12 21.50 -27.31
N GLY A 619 -6.98 20.85 -27.12
CA GLY A 619 -5.77 21.05 -27.92
C GLY A 619 -4.77 22.07 -27.35
N GLY A 620 -4.96 22.52 -26.11
CA GLY A 620 -4.00 23.35 -25.39
C GLY A 620 -2.72 22.60 -24.97
N ALA A 621 -1.84 23.28 -24.24
CA ALA A 621 -0.66 22.65 -23.65
C ALA A 621 -1.04 21.76 -22.46
N ALA A 622 -0.22 20.73 -22.18
CA ALA A 622 -0.39 19.89 -20.99
C ALA A 622 -0.35 20.75 -19.71
N PRO A 623 -1.28 20.53 -18.76
CA PRO A 623 -1.37 21.34 -17.56
C PRO A 623 -0.23 20.97 -16.60
N THR A 624 0.17 21.95 -15.79
CA THR A 624 1.11 21.74 -14.68
C THR A 624 0.38 21.79 -13.35
N PHE A 625 0.70 20.85 -12.48
CA PHE A 625 0.16 20.75 -11.12
C PHE A 625 1.30 20.73 -10.10
N THR A 626 0.99 21.10 -8.86
CA THR A 626 1.91 21.01 -7.72
C THR A 626 1.19 20.23 -6.64
N TYR A 627 1.42 18.92 -6.61
CA TYR A 627 0.66 18.00 -5.77
C TYR A 627 1.26 17.79 -4.39
N HIS A 628 0.39 17.82 -3.38
CA HIS A 628 0.71 17.51 -2.00
C HIS A 628 0.13 16.15 -1.63
N ARG A 629 0.67 15.09 -2.26
CA ARG A 629 0.34 13.70 -1.93
C ARG A 629 0.71 13.41 -0.48
N PHE A 630 -0.22 12.91 0.32
CA PHE A 630 -0.01 12.68 1.75
C PHE A 630 1.21 11.81 2.01
N TRP A 631 1.34 10.69 1.29
CA TRP A 631 2.48 9.79 1.42
C TRP A 631 3.81 10.49 1.15
N ALA A 632 3.89 11.34 0.12
CA ALA A 632 5.12 12.03 -0.23
C ALA A 632 5.52 13.06 0.84
N GLN A 633 4.55 13.78 1.38
CA GLN A 633 4.79 14.75 2.45
C GLN A 633 5.21 14.08 3.76
N ALA A 634 4.55 12.96 4.11
CA ALA A 634 4.93 12.13 5.23
C ALA A 634 6.34 11.57 5.05
N ASP A 635 6.65 11.03 3.86
CA ASP A 635 7.96 10.46 3.53
C ASP A 635 9.07 11.52 3.63
N ILE A 636 8.86 12.73 3.13
CA ILE A 636 9.81 13.87 3.25
C ILE A 636 10.05 14.23 4.71
N ALA A 637 8.98 14.28 5.53
CA ALA A 637 9.13 14.52 6.96
C ALA A 637 9.97 13.41 7.60
N ILE A 638 9.55 12.15 7.41
CA ILE A 638 10.20 10.94 7.94
C ILE A 638 11.68 10.91 7.56
N SER A 639 12.05 11.18 6.31
CA SER A 639 13.43 11.18 5.84
C SER A 639 14.29 12.24 6.53
N ASN A 640 13.77 13.45 6.75
CA ASN A 640 14.47 14.47 7.54
C ASN A 640 14.61 14.00 9.00
N GLY A 641 13.53 13.55 9.64
CA GLY A 641 13.56 13.10 11.03
C GLY A 641 14.55 11.96 11.25
N VAL A 642 14.52 10.95 10.39
CA VAL A 642 15.41 9.79 10.41
C VAL A 642 16.86 10.19 10.15
N TYR A 643 17.14 11.04 9.16
CA TYR A 643 18.51 11.51 8.90
C TYR A 643 19.09 12.18 10.16
N GLY A 644 18.29 13.05 10.82
CA GLY A 644 18.71 13.68 12.07
C GLY A 644 18.91 12.70 13.22
N ILE A 645 18.06 11.66 13.33
CA ILE A 645 18.21 10.58 14.32
C ILE A 645 19.48 9.75 14.07
N LEU A 646 19.80 9.43 12.81
CA LEU A 646 20.95 8.57 12.47
C LEU A 646 22.30 9.27 12.66
N PHE A 647 22.37 10.57 12.38
CA PHE A 647 23.63 11.31 12.34
C PHE A 647 23.78 12.39 13.42
N ASN A 648 22.76 12.62 14.24
CA ASN A 648 22.71 13.70 15.23
C ASN A 648 22.98 15.09 14.61
N GLU A 649 22.34 15.35 13.46
CA GLU A 649 22.39 16.60 12.68
C GLU A 649 20.99 17.21 12.57
#